data_AF-W5L9P6-F1
#
_entry.id   AF-W5L9P6-F1
#
_cell.length_a   1.000
_cell.length_b   1.000
_cell.length_c   1.000
_cell.angle_alpha   90.00
_cell.angle_beta   90.00
_cell.angle_gamma   90.00
#
_symmetry.space_group_name_H-M   'P 1'
#
loop_
_entity.id
_entity.type
_entity.pdbx_description
1 polymer ?
#
loop_
_entity_poly.entity_id
_entity_poly.type
_entity_poly.pdbx_seq_one_letter_code
_entity_poly.pdbx_strand_id
1 'polypeptide(L)'
;MPALMKIMRRPEGGSAGEDEGASEPEVPIQALAPEADLQEEPQSNISANPDLQYIEELLSLGKISAAKAARLKASFNLLHDTLKSSQESELNLLQEVQSFCVELDRQQQELEKAELFREGQNTEVSRLRQQLLQAHNKIQEAENREFHMHNQIECLREEKIYLEKVYESQPKPAEQEKRYLALKESCKEIRKEIAQRRQEVSGLTEGIEERHKQTLKVQLKLEENKELIESKEAELIELRSRSAQLRNENERIGHKKMDLEKHKAGLELQLQEQEELKKKTQARCWQLEEESRAVKRELEDRMAKMDAAQRQSNFKLTEVELTKEKKAILLEQSSLLDIKIQQTTTERQSLLENVPRQMREKDKLLHHLKKTQLQLQESKNALEQTQELYNKTKSQRDIMPKDDGLKQKIENLQEEIINLKLKIVNQISLTDLEVQEVEQCVEQEQALIRESNRRQEELHHLKTLILIKADERNQKSRELLKARVRYNRISEDIRGKQLQVQDHKKQHQQIQSRLGMLAKMYSVIKAERNKCVNLNQIATQKTSEMMEKLKILESEYEIQRTTAVGRNRLLQKSRLKQAQSSTLRDSLRNDISKEAWMLEEMRCKRDEQRVNISKLAHLINSQEHQLLHIHKSHETAVKNRNEQRVQLLEREEELCIFYEKVNGQESLIQERNLEIEALEEEIHSLRMLITEERRQIDLCQKQVPCKKAMEEEIALLQIQLSECRDRVLSLDKTLEDHATEKQARELSGEDPSYAELIKITEQLEVRLAEKEARLLENELAYEQVTRLCQQSRTKVESAKEDSLTLAKKVNEFQRCIRDCDNKLKAAAAELAMEKAQALHLQQDLREKELQLDLCHTRLEQGLPPSESIEEEWQRCLRDQRRRQADAEKRARIAEEEERNQLPSGAYTTAEPRPNAYIPSEDILPIPKPYGALAPFKPTEPGANMRHIRKPQPKPTEI
;
A
#
# COMPACT_ATOMS: atom_id res chain seq x y z
N MET A 1 -31.29 48.27 -30.13
CA MET A 1 -32.69 48.39 -29.66
C MET A 1 -32.83 47.64 -28.34
N PRO A 2 -33.61 48.13 -27.36
CA PRO A 2 -33.21 49.18 -26.37
C PRO A 2 -33.16 48.61 -24.92
N ALA A 3 -32.51 49.18 -23.88
CA ALA A 3 -32.23 50.55 -23.38
C ALA A 3 -33.29 51.16 -22.42
N LEU A 4 -32.82 51.84 -21.34
CA LEU A 4 -33.45 52.81 -20.36
C LEU A 4 -33.00 52.53 -18.88
N MET A 5 -32.28 53.42 -18.15
CA MET A 5 -32.62 54.68 -17.38
C MET A 5 -33.19 54.46 -15.95
N LYS A 6 -33.00 55.29 -14.89
CA LYS A 6 -32.49 56.70 -14.68
C LYS A 6 -32.12 57.00 -13.18
N ILE A 7 -31.66 58.24 -12.84
CA ILE A 7 -31.60 58.91 -11.47
C ILE A 7 -30.48 58.43 -10.49
N MET A 8 -29.77 59.16 -9.59
CA MET A 8 -29.75 60.50 -8.89
C MET A 8 -30.27 60.51 -7.41
N ARG A 9 -29.80 61.30 -6.40
CA ARG A 9 -28.73 62.35 -6.22
C ARG A 9 -28.29 62.50 -4.71
N ARG A 10 -27.19 63.27 -4.47
CA ARG A 10 -26.53 63.92 -3.25
C ARG A 10 -27.43 64.48 -2.10
N PRO A 11 -26.93 65.14 -0.98
CA PRO A 11 -25.57 65.67 -0.58
C PRO A 11 -25.03 65.22 0.84
N GLU A 12 -23.74 65.34 1.25
CA GLU A 12 -22.86 66.46 1.75
C GLU A 12 -23.14 66.99 3.19
N GLY A 13 -22.16 67.43 4.03
CA GLY A 13 -20.68 67.47 3.88
C GLY A 13 -19.92 68.21 5.04
N GLY A 14 -18.59 68.36 4.90
CA GLY A 14 -17.65 69.11 5.80
C GLY A 14 -16.93 68.27 6.88
N SER A 15 -15.97 68.74 7.71
CA SER A 15 -14.98 69.87 7.71
C SER A 15 -14.53 70.12 9.19
N ALA A 16 -13.30 70.50 9.62
CA ALA A 16 -11.91 70.63 9.14
C ALA A 16 -10.99 70.74 10.42
N GLY A 17 -9.66 70.92 10.48
CA GLY A 17 -8.54 71.11 9.54
C GLY A 17 -7.22 71.46 10.32
N GLU A 18 -6.10 71.71 9.60
CA GLU A 18 -4.85 72.44 10.01
C GLU A 18 -3.93 71.88 11.13
N ASP A 19 -2.59 71.88 11.01
CA ASP A 19 -1.65 72.01 9.87
C ASP A 19 -0.33 71.22 10.21
N GLU A 20 0.88 71.27 9.62
CA GLU A 20 1.66 72.14 8.70
C GLU A 20 2.32 71.27 7.58
N GLY A 21 2.99 71.72 6.51
CA GLY A 21 3.27 73.07 5.97
C GLY A 21 4.64 73.13 5.24
N ALA A 22 4.68 73.22 3.89
CA ALA A 22 5.90 73.40 3.06
C ALA A 22 5.57 73.98 1.67
N SER A 23 6.49 74.75 1.04
CA SER A 23 6.13 75.78 0.05
C SER A 23 6.76 75.67 -1.37
N GLU A 24 5.92 75.98 -2.38
CA GLU A 24 6.26 76.67 -3.65
C GLU A 24 7.14 75.95 -4.71
N PRO A 25 7.14 76.36 -6.01
CA PRO A 25 6.62 77.63 -6.59
C PRO A 25 5.48 77.53 -7.62
N GLU A 26 4.86 78.67 -7.92
CA GLU A 26 3.83 78.86 -8.97
C GLU A 26 4.43 79.28 -10.34
N VAL A 27 3.98 78.64 -11.43
CA VAL A 27 3.90 79.24 -12.79
C VAL A 27 2.75 78.54 -13.58
N PRO A 28 2.26 79.04 -14.74
CA PRO A 28 0.91 79.63 -14.76
C PRO A 28 -0.13 78.84 -15.58
N ILE A 29 -1.38 79.31 -15.51
CA ILE A 29 -2.54 78.73 -16.21
C ILE A 29 -2.49 79.03 -17.72
N GLN A 30 -2.61 77.98 -18.55
CA GLN A 30 -3.09 78.06 -19.93
C GLN A 30 -4.22 77.03 -20.17
N ALA A 31 -5.04 77.25 -21.20
CA ALA A 31 -6.37 76.64 -21.33
C ALA A 31 -6.61 75.89 -22.66
N LEU A 32 -7.66 75.07 -22.63
CA LEU A 32 -8.18 74.12 -23.64
C LEU A 32 -7.96 74.46 -25.13
N ALA A 33 -7.68 73.40 -25.89
CA ALA A 33 -8.41 73.09 -27.12
C ALA A 33 -8.56 71.55 -27.28
N PRO A 34 -9.75 71.00 -27.60
CA PRO A 34 -9.90 69.61 -28.04
C PRO A 34 -9.71 69.48 -29.55
N GLU A 35 -8.99 68.46 -30.01
CA GLU A 35 -8.87 68.15 -31.43
C GLU A 35 -10.19 67.59 -31.99
N ALA A 36 -10.67 68.19 -33.09
CA ALA A 36 -11.78 67.70 -33.88
C ALA A 36 -11.27 67.37 -35.28
N ASP A 37 -10.99 66.09 -35.54
CA ASP A 37 -10.44 65.65 -36.82
C ASP A 37 -11.55 65.52 -37.88
N LEU A 38 -11.24 65.93 -39.11
CA LEU A 38 -12.20 66.19 -40.19
C LEU A 38 -12.13 65.11 -41.27
N GLN A 39 -13.24 64.41 -41.54
CA GLN A 39 -13.36 63.60 -42.75
C GLN A 39 -14.78 63.56 -43.34
N GLU A 40 -14.87 63.85 -44.65
CA GLU A 40 -15.95 63.55 -45.60
C GLU A 40 -17.34 64.20 -45.40
N GLU A 41 -18.05 64.68 -46.45
CA GLU A 41 -17.64 65.30 -47.73
C GLU A 41 -18.85 66.10 -48.30
N PRO A 42 -18.67 67.21 -49.06
CA PRO A 42 -19.78 68.14 -49.35
C PRO A 42 -20.45 67.96 -50.73
N GLN A 43 -21.46 67.10 -50.83
CA GLN A 43 -22.32 66.92 -52.04
C GLN A 43 -23.77 66.58 -51.66
N SER A 44 -24.85 66.96 -52.37
CA SER A 44 -25.03 67.99 -53.42
C SER A 44 -26.55 68.28 -53.62
N ASN A 45 -26.89 69.32 -54.39
CA ASN A 45 -28.20 69.54 -55.06
C ASN A 45 -29.48 69.69 -54.21
N ILE A 46 -29.95 70.94 -54.09
CA ILE A 46 -31.13 71.40 -53.32
C ILE A 46 -32.50 70.88 -53.87
N SER A 47 -32.56 70.26 -55.06
CA SER A 47 -33.81 69.79 -55.68
C SER A 47 -34.37 68.46 -55.15
N ALA A 48 -33.64 67.76 -54.29
CA ALA A 48 -34.03 66.46 -53.72
C ALA A 48 -34.51 66.52 -52.25
N ASN A 49 -34.73 67.72 -51.71
CA ASN A 49 -35.16 67.88 -50.32
C ASN A 49 -36.69 67.66 -50.20
N PRO A 50 -37.19 66.65 -49.44
CA PRO A 50 -38.58 66.21 -49.50
C PRO A 50 -39.61 67.30 -49.17
N ASP A 51 -39.29 68.22 -48.25
CA ASP A 51 -40.20 69.30 -47.86
C ASP A 51 -40.48 70.30 -49.02
N LEU A 52 -39.49 70.53 -49.88
CA LEU A 52 -39.66 71.37 -51.08
C LEU A 52 -40.52 70.67 -52.13
N GLN A 53 -40.41 69.34 -52.26
CA GLN A 53 -41.26 68.54 -53.15
C GLN A 53 -42.71 68.50 -52.62
N TYR A 54 -42.90 68.38 -51.30
CA TYR A 54 -44.22 68.44 -50.67
C TYR A 54 -44.93 69.80 -50.88
N ILE A 55 -44.17 70.90 -50.86
CA ILE A 55 -44.67 72.24 -51.21
C ILE A 55 -45.07 72.33 -52.70
N GLU A 56 -44.42 71.59 -53.60
CA GLU A 56 -44.80 71.53 -55.03
C GLU A 56 -46.01 70.63 -55.29
N GLU A 57 -46.14 69.48 -54.62
CA GLU A 57 -47.34 68.63 -54.70
C GLU A 57 -48.60 69.37 -54.24
N LEU A 58 -48.51 70.14 -53.16
CA LEU A 58 -49.63 70.95 -52.68
C LEU A 58 -49.98 72.12 -53.62
N LEU A 59 -49.03 72.54 -54.47
CA LEU A 59 -49.22 73.55 -55.51
C LEU A 59 -49.87 72.92 -56.76
N SER A 60 -49.41 71.75 -57.20
CA SER A 60 -49.97 71.03 -58.36
C SER A 60 -51.37 70.47 -58.09
N LEU A 61 -51.67 70.10 -56.85
CA LEU A 61 -53.01 69.78 -56.36
C LEU A 61 -53.93 71.01 -56.20
N GLY A 62 -53.46 72.23 -56.49
CA GLY A 62 -54.25 73.46 -56.42
C GLY A 62 -54.65 73.89 -54.99
N LYS A 63 -54.13 73.24 -53.95
CA LYS A 63 -54.53 73.44 -52.55
C LYS A 63 -53.93 74.69 -51.91
N ILE A 64 -52.88 75.28 -52.51
CA ILE A 64 -52.31 76.56 -52.09
C ILE A 64 -52.12 77.47 -53.29
N SER A 65 -52.42 78.76 -53.14
CA SER A 65 -52.11 79.74 -54.19
C SER A 65 -50.59 79.99 -54.30
N ALA A 66 -50.11 80.25 -55.52
CA ALA A 66 -48.69 80.43 -55.81
C ALA A 66 -48.01 81.48 -54.91
N ALA A 67 -48.71 82.58 -54.58
CA ALA A 67 -48.21 83.64 -53.70
C ALA A 67 -48.05 83.24 -52.21
N LYS A 68 -48.50 82.05 -51.80
CA LYS A 68 -48.22 81.47 -50.47
C LYS A 68 -47.11 80.42 -50.55
N ALA A 69 -47.10 79.57 -51.59
CA ALA A 69 -46.00 78.63 -51.83
C ALA A 69 -44.66 79.34 -52.09
N ALA A 70 -44.64 80.42 -52.87
CA ALA A 70 -43.44 81.22 -53.12
C ALA A 70 -42.84 81.83 -51.83
N ARG A 71 -43.68 82.26 -50.88
CA ARG A 71 -43.22 82.76 -49.57
C ARG A 71 -42.62 81.66 -48.69
N LEU A 72 -43.18 80.45 -48.73
CA LEU A 72 -42.62 79.31 -47.99
C LEU A 72 -41.27 78.88 -48.57
N LYS A 73 -41.13 78.82 -49.90
CA LYS A 73 -39.83 78.57 -50.55
C LYS A 73 -38.80 79.66 -50.23
N ALA A 74 -39.17 80.94 -50.29
CA ALA A 74 -38.28 82.03 -49.90
C ALA A 74 -37.85 81.95 -48.42
N SER A 75 -38.77 81.59 -47.52
CA SER A 75 -38.48 81.39 -46.09
C SER A 75 -37.54 80.22 -45.83
N PHE A 76 -37.63 79.13 -46.62
CA PHE A 76 -36.76 77.97 -46.50
C PHE A 76 -35.34 78.30 -46.98
N ASN A 77 -35.20 78.93 -48.14
CA ASN A 77 -33.91 79.33 -48.69
C ASN A 77 -33.17 80.29 -47.74
N LEU A 78 -33.86 81.32 -47.22
CA LEU A 78 -33.26 82.27 -46.27
C LEU A 78 -32.69 81.58 -45.02
N LEU A 79 -33.38 80.55 -44.51
CA LEU A 79 -32.91 79.78 -43.36
C LEU A 79 -31.66 78.95 -43.70
N HIS A 80 -31.65 78.32 -44.88
CA HIS A 80 -30.51 77.55 -45.38
C HIS A 80 -29.26 78.42 -45.59
N ASP A 81 -29.43 79.60 -46.20
CA ASP A 81 -28.35 80.56 -46.43
C ASP A 81 -27.75 81.04 -45.09
N THR A 82 -28.58 81.33 -44.07
CA THR A 82 -28.08 81.69 -42.73
C THR A 82 -27.31 80.56 -42.06
N LEU A 83 -27.78 79.30 -42.16
CA LEU A 83 -27.07 78.14 -41.59
C LEU A 83 -25.69 77.97 -42.24
N LYS A 84 -25.60 78.10 -43.57
CA LYS A 84 -24.33 78.01 -44.31
C LYS A 84 -23.33 79.07 -43.87
N SER A 85 -23.77 80.32 -43.73
CA SER A 85 -22.89 81.41 -43.25
C SER A 85 -22.36 81.18 -41.82
N SER A 86 -23.13 80.50 -40.96
CA SER A 86 -22.68 80.15 -39.61
C SER A 86 -21.55 79.11 -39.67
N GLN A 87 -21.70 78.06 -40.47
CA GLN A 87 -20.70 76.99 -40.60
C GLN A 87 -19.39 77.50 -41.24
N GLU A 88 -19.48 78.40 -42.22
CA GLU A 88 -18.30 79.04 -42.82
C GLU A 88 -17.55 79.94 -41.82
N SER A 89 -18.25 80.56 -40.85
CA SER A 89 -17.60 81.36 -39.80
C SER A 89 -16.89 80.53 -38.72
N GLU A 90 -17.44 79.37 -38.38
CA GLU A 90 -16.90 78.45 -37.36
C GLU A 90 -15.61 77.77 -37.85
N LEU A 91 -15.55 77.41 -39.14
CA LEU A 91 -14.37 76.82 -39.77
C LEU A 91 -13.15 77.76 -39.80
N ASN A 92 -13.38 79.06 -40.02
CA ASN A 92 -12.29 80.06 -40.01
C ASN A 92 -11.67 80.23 -38.61
N LEU A 93 -12.50 80.27 -37.56
CA LEU A 93 -12.03 80.40 -36.18
C LEU A 93 -11.17 79.21 -35.73
N LEU A 94 -11.49 77.99 -36.19
CA LEU A 94 -10.68 76.80 -35.90
C LEU A 94 -9.28 76.85 -36.56
N GLN A 95 -9.17 77.44 -37.76
CA GLN A 95 -7.86 77.63 -38.42
C GLN A 95 -6.99 78.67 -37.73
N GLU A 96 -7.58 79.76 -37.23
CA GLU A 96 -6.85 80.77 -36.44
C GLU A 96 -6.26 80.15 -35.15
N VAL A 97 -7.03 79.35 -34.42
CA VAL A 97 -6.57 78.66 -33.19
C VAL A 97 -5.37 77.74 -33.46
N GLN A 98 -5.41 76.93 -34.53
CA GLN A 98 -4.28 76.06 -34.88
C GLN A 98 -2.99 76.84 -35.18
N SER A 99 -3.09 78.05 -35.77
CA SER A 99 -1.91 78.87 -36.06
C SER A 99 -1.18 79.37 -34.81
N PHE A 100 -1.93 79.77 -33.77
CA PHE A 100 -1.33 80.34 -32.55
C PHE A 100 -0.62 79.30 -31.67
N CYS A 101 -1.05 78.03 -31.69
CA CYS A 101 -0.36 76.95 -30.97
C CYS A 101 1.09 76.75 -31.47
N VAL A 102 1.30 76.75 -32.79
CA VAL A 102 2.62 76.55 -33.41
C VAL A 102 3.60 77.70 -33.09
N GLU A 103 3.09 78.93 -32.95
CA GLU A 103 3.91 80.10 -32.61
C GLU A 103 4.40 80.08 -31.14
N LEU A 104 3.62 79.47 -30.22
CA LEU A 104 3.98 79.35 -28.80
C LEU A 104 5.12 78.33 -28.57
N ASP A 105 5.02 77.14 -29.16
CA ASP A 105 6.05 76.09 -29.05
C ASP A 105 7.43 76.59 -29.53
N ARG A 106 7.45 77.46 -30.54
CA ARG A 106 8.67 78.07 -31.06
C ARG A 106 9.38 78.96 -30.04
N GLN A 107 8.64 79.72 -29.23
CA GLN A 107 9.21 80.68 -28.28
C GLN A 107 9.82 80.01 -27.04
N GLN A 108 9.23 78.91 -26.56
CA GLN A 108 9.75 78.19 -25.38
C GLN A 108 11.17 77.65 -25.63
N GLN A 109 11.45 77.16 -26.84
CA GLN A 109 12.77 76.62 -27.22
C GLN A 109 13.88 77.68 -27.38
N GLU A 110 13.58 78.99 -27.38
CA GLU A 110 14.58 80.05 -27.41
C GLU A 110 15.05 80.44 -25.98
N LEU A 111 14.19 80.28 -24.98
CA LEU A 111 14.42 80.75 -23.61
C LEU A 111 15.35 79.81 -22.80
N GLU A 112 15.23 78.49 -22.98
CA GLU A 112 16.08 77.47 -22.34
C GLU A 112 17.59 77.59 -22.67
N LYS A 113 17.97 78.43 -23.64
CA LYS A 113 19.35 78.58 -24.12
C LYS A 113 20.12 79.73 -23.43
N ALA A 114 19.52 80.45 -22.48
CA ALA A 114 20.07 81.70 -21.94
C ALA A 114 20.78 81.61 -20.57
N GLU A 115 20.54 80.58 -19.75
CA GLU A 115 20.77 80.66 -18.29
C GLU A 115 22.15 80.17 -17.77
N LEU A 116 23.28 80.75 -18.21
CA LEU A 116 24.64 80.36 -17.74
C LEU A 116 25.66 81.54 -17.63
N PHE A 117 26.26 81.78 -16.43
CA PHE A 117 27.65 82.27 -16.06
C PHE A 117 27.79 83.09 -14.71
N ARG A 118 28.99 83.65 -14.33
CA ARG A 118 29.42 84.12 -12.95
C ARG A 118 30.36 85.39 -12.89
N GLU A 119 30.70 85.97 -11.70
CA GLU A 119 31.19 87.39 -11.47
C GLU A 119 32.43 87.72 -10.51
N GLY A 120 32.89 89.02 -10.47
CA GLY A 120 33.79 89.72 -9.45
C GLY A 120 34.60 90.98 -9.99
N GLN A 121 35.29 91.96 -9.31
CA GLN A 121 35.45 92.61 -7.95
C GLN A 121 36.14 94.05 -8.07
N ASN A 122 36.45 94.87 -7.01
CA ASN A 122 37.01 96.29 -7.13
C ASN A 122 37.69 97.02 -5.89
N THR A 123 38.35 98.23 -6.05
CA THR A 123 39.14 98.96 -4.97
C THR A 123 39.25 100.54 -4.94
N GLU A 124 39.73 101.06 -3.78
CA GLU A 124 40.30 102.37 -3.32
C GLU A 124 39.75 103.79 -3.66
N VAL A 125 39.21 104.11 -4.85
CA VAL A 125 38.89 105.53 -5.22
C VAL A 125 37.92 106.24 -4.25
N SER A 126 37.12 105.49 -3.51
CA SER A 126 36.12 105.98 -2.54
C SER A 126 36.67 106.87 -1.42
N ARG A 127 37.95 106.76 -1.03
CA ARG A 127 38.43 107.33 0.25
C ARG A 127 38.54 108.86 0.27
N LEU A 128 39.10 109.48 -0.77
CA LEU A 128 39.23 110.95 -0.84
C LEU A 128 37.87 111.67 -0.97
N ARG A 129 36.89 110.99 -1.59
CA ARG A 129 35.53 111.52 -1.80
C ARG A 129 34.77 111.79 -0.48
N GLN A 130 35.16 111.13 0.60
CA GLN A 130 34.46 111.17 1.89
C GLN A 130 34.76 112.43 2.71
N GLN A 131 35.98 112.98 2.65
CA GLN A 131 36.38 114.11 3.50
C GLN A 131 35.77 115.44 3.04
N LEU A 132 35.68 115.67 1.73
CA LEU A 132 35.12 116.92 1.17
C LEU A 132 33.63 117.06 1.50
N LEU A 133 32.89 115.93 1.51
CA LEU A 133 31.47 115.88 1.85
C LEU A 133 31.19 116.36 3.29
N GLN A 134 32.06 116.01 4.25
CA GLN A 134 31.88 116.35 5.67
C GLN A 134 32.01 117.85 5.98
N ALA A 135 32.74 118.60 5.15
CA ALA A 135 32.85 120.06 5.31
C ALA A 135 31.58 120.78 4.84
N HIS A 136 31.01 120.35 3.71
CA HIS A 136 29.82 120.96 3.12
C HIS A 136 28.58 120.77 4.01
N ASN A 137 28.34 119.54 4.49
CA ASN A 137 27.18 119.20 5.32
C ASN A 137 27.07 120.08 6.58
N LYS A 138 28.20 120.47 7.19
CA LYS A 138 28.22 121.30 8.42
C LYS A 138 27.75 122.73 8.22
N ILE A 139 27.88 123.29 7.02
CA ILE A 139 27.35 124.62 6.67
C ILE A 139 25.83 124.50 6.49
N GLN A 140 25.38 123.51 5.73
CA GLN A 140 23.97 123.26 5.47
C GLN A 140 23.19 122.92 6.76
N GLU A 141 23.82 122.25 7.73
CA GLU A 141 23.28 122.06 9.08
C GLU A 141 23.02 123.37 9.85
N ALA A 142 23.81 124.43 9.61
CA ALA A 142 23.62 125.71 10.28
C ALA A 142 22.47 126.51 9.65
N GLU A 143 22.42 126.58 8.33
CA GLU A 143 21.34 127.23 7.56
C GLU A 143 19.98 126.57 7.86
N ASN A 144 19.93 125.22 7.91
CA ASN A 144 18.74 124.48 8.30
C ASN A 144 18.27 124.79 9.74
N ARG A 145 19.16 125.17 10.66
CA ARG A 145 18.79 125.54 12.03
C ARG A 145 18.13 126.91 12.11
N GLU A 146 18.60 127.93 11.39
CA GLU A 146 17.88 129.21 11.31
C GLU A 146 16.49 129.03 10.68
N PHE A 147 16.39 128.29 9.58
CA PHE A 147 15.11 128.00 8.93
C PHE A 147 14.14 127.27 9.87
N HIS A 148 14.62 126.29 10.64
CA HIS A 148 13.77 125.57 11.60
C HIS A 148 13.30 126.45 12.76
N MET A 149 14.16 127.32 13.30
CA MET A 149 13.78 128.27 14.36
C MET A 149 12.79 129.33 13.86
N HIS A 150 12.92 129.78 12.61
CA HIS A 150 11.96 130.70 11.99
C HIS A 150 10.58 130.03 11.84
N ASN A 151 10.54 128.80 11.34
CA ASN A 151 9.29 128.04 11.21
C ASN A 151 8.64 127.77 12.58
N GLN A 152 9.41 127.47 13.64
CA GLN A 152 8.85 127.32 14.99
C GLN A 152 8.16 128.60 15.49
N ILE A 153 8.69 129.78 15.16
CA ILE A 153 8.05 131.06 15.54
C ILE A 153 6.71 131.27 14.82
N GLU A 154 6.59 130.87 13.54
CA GLU A 154 5.30 130.92 12.84
C GLU A 154 4.33 129.83 13.33
N CYS A 155 4.78 128.59 13.56
CA CYS A 155 3.96 127.55 14.19
C CYS A 155 3.35 128.01 15.52
N LEU A 156 4.14 128.66 16.39
CA LEU A 156 3.67 129.18 17.68
C LEU A 156 2.70 130.37 17.53
N ARG A 157 2.77 131.12 16.42
CA ARG A 157 1.77 132.16 16.09
C ARG A 157 0.46 131.54 15.61
N GLU A 158 0.53 130.51 14.77
CA GLU A 158 -0.64 129.75 14.31
C GLU A 158 -1.32 129.02 15.48
N GLU A 159 -0.56 128.35 16.35
CA GLU A 159 -1.09 127.72 17.58
C GLU A 159 -1.78 128.74 18.48
N LYS A 160 -1.22 129.94 18.65
CA LYS A 160 -1.87 131.00 19.43
C LYS A 160 -3.24 131.37 18.82
N ILE A 161 -3.30 131.62 17.51
CA ILE A 161 -4.54 131.98 16.80
C ILE A 161 -5.55 130.82 16.85
N TYR A 162 -5.07 129.57 16.82
CA TYR A 162 -5.89 128.38 16.95
C TYR A 162 -6.46 128.25 18.37
N LEU A 163 -5.65 128.46 19.41
CA LEU A 163 -6.07 128.41 20.82
C LEU A 163 -7.08 129.52 21.16
N GLU A 164 -6.91 130.74 20.62
CA GLU A 164 -7.90 131.82 20.75
C GLU A 164 -9.25 131.42 20.10
N LYS A 165 -9.24 130.79 18.92
CA LYS A 165 -10.45 130.21 18.30
C LYS A 165 -11.05 129.02 19.06
N VAL A 166 -10.23 128.17 19.68
CA VAL A 166 -10.69 127.05 20.52
C VAL A 166 -11.35 127.56 21.81
N TYR A 167 -10.88 128.68 22.36
CA TYR A 167 -11.49 129.31 23.53
C TYR A 167 -12.89 129.87 23.21
N GLU A 168 -13.05 130.54 22.07
CA GLU A 168 -14.36 131.06 21.62
C GLU A 168 -15.35 129.98 21.16
N SER A 169 -14.89 128.77 20.85
CA SER A 169 -15.73 127.65 20.36
C SER A 169 -16.09 126.60 21.43
N GLN A 170 -15.80 126.83 22.71
CA GLN A 170 -16.31 125.98 23.79
C GLN A 170 -17.82 126.25 24.05
N PRO A 171 -18.70 125.22 24.02
CA PRO A 171 -20.13 125.41 24.23
C PRO A 171 -20.48 125.69 25.70
N LYS A 172 -21.44 126.59 25.91
CA LYS A 172 -21.92 127.02 27.24
C LYS A 172 -22.53 125.84 28.02
N PRO A 173 -22.42 125.82 29.37
CA PRO A 173 -22.57 124.60 30.17
C PRO A 173 -23.90 123.83 30.02
N ALA A 174 -25.01 124.52 29.70
CA ALA A 174 -26.32 123.90 29.52
C ALA A 174 -26.40 122.88 28.35
N GLU A 175 -25.47 122.92 27.39
CA GLU A 175 -25.40 121.92 26.32
C GLU A 175 -24.57 120.68 26.70
N GLN A 176 -23.57 120.86 27.57
CA GLN A 176 -22.75 119.76 28.09
C GLN A 176 -23.58 118.82 28.97
N GLU A 177 -24.48 119.36 29.81
CA GLU A 177 -25.41 118.59 30.64
C GLU A 177 -26.34 117.69 29.81
N LYS A 178 -26.90 118.21 28.71
CA LYS A 178 -27.76 117.44 27.80
C LYS A 178 -27.00 116.29 27.13
N ARG A 179 -25.75 116.53 26.69
CA ARG A 179 -24.88 115.49 26.12
C ARG A 179 -24.50 114.42 27.16
N TYR A 180 -24.21 114.83 28.40
CA TYR A 180 -23.94 113.91 29.51
C TYR A 180 -25.15 113.02 29.82
N LEU A 181 -26.36 113.58 29.85
CA LEU A 181 -27.59 112.79 30.08
C LEU A 181 -27.82 111.76 28.96
N ALA A 182 -27.76 112.16 27.68
CA ALA A 182 -27.94 111.24 26.57
C ALA A 182 -26.89 110.10 26.56
N LEU A 183 -25.62 110.43 26.83
CA LEU A 183 -24.54 109.43 26.93
C LEU A 183 -24.78 108.48 28.12
N LYS A 184 -25.29 108.99 29.25
CA LYS A 184 -25.64 108.20 30.44
C LYS A 184 -26.83 107.26 30.20
N GLU A 185 -27.70 107.54 29.24
CA GLU A 185 -28.79 106.64 28.84
C GLU A 185 -28.32 105.58 27.85
N SER A 186 -27.55 105.94 26.82
CA SER A 186 -26.87 104.97 25.95
C SER A 186 -25.99 103.99 26.75
N CYS A 187 -25.25 104.48 27.76
CA CYS A 187 -24.49 103.64 28.70
C CYS A 187 -25.35 102.75 29.60
N LYS A 188 -26.66 102.97 29.76
CA LYS A 188 -27.59 102.03 30.43
C LYS A 188 -28.10 100.98 29.44
N GLU A 189 -28.37 101.36 28.20
CA GLU A 189 -28.86 100.46 27.15
C GLU A 189 -27.80 99.42 26.78
N ILE A 190 -26.57 99.84 26.54
CA ILE A 190 -25.42 98.94 26.30
C ILE A 190 -25.21 97.99 27.49
N ARG A 191 -25.44 98.43 28.74
CA ARG A 191 -25.38 97.54 29.92
C ARG A 191 -26.51 96.51 29.96
N LYS A 192 -27.71 96.86 29.50
CA LYS A 192 -28.82 95.90 29.36
C LYS A 192 -28.52 94.88 28.26
N GLU A 193 -28.02 95.32 27.11
CA GLU A 193 -27.63 94.41 26.03
C GLU A 193 -26.50 93.47 26.48
N ILE A 194 -25.46 93.98 27.14
CA ILE A 194 -24.38 93.13 27.70
C ILE A 194 -24.93 92.13 28.73
N ALA A 195 -25.92 92.50 29.54
CA ALA A 195 -26.57 91.56 30.46
C ALA A 195 -27.37 90.48 29.71
N GLN A 196 -28.13 90.85 28.68
CA GLN A 196 -28.88 89.92 27.83
C GLN A 196 -27.94 88.95 27.10
N ARG A 197 -26.90 89.46 26.41
CA ARG A 197 -25.87 88.65 25.72
C ARG A 197 -25.17 87.68 26.69
N ARG A 198 -24.91 88.09 27.94
CA ARG A 198 -24.34 87.21 28.98
C ARG A 198 -25.31 86.10 29.39
N GLN A 199 -26.60 86.40 29.50
CA GLN A 199 -27.62 85.40 29.83
C GLN A 199 -27.86 84.42 28.66
N GLU A 200 -27.84 84.91 27.42
CA GLU A 200 -27.85 84.10 26.19
C GLU A 200 -26.63 83.18 26.13
N VAL A 201 -25.42 83.69 26.39
CA VAL A 201 -24.19 82.88 26.46
C VAL A 201 -24.28 81.82 27.55
N SER A 202 -24.80 82.14 28.74
CA SER A 202 -25.02 81.15 29.83
C SER A 202 -25.92 80.01 29.35
N GLY A 203 -27.11 80.33 28.84
CA GLY A 203 -28.05 79.33 28.32
C GLY A 203 -27.53 78.53 27.12
N LEU A 204 -26.66 79.13 26.29
CA LEU A 204 -25.97 78.42 25.22
C LEU A 204 -24.87 77.49 25.77
N THR A 205 -24.09 77.89 26.77
CA THR A 205 -23.11 77.00 27.42
C THR A 205 -23.79 75.85 28.16
N GLU A 206 -24.86 76.11 28.91
CA GLU A 206 -25.69 75.09 29.56
C GLU A 206 -26.29 74.12 28.51
N GLY A 207 -26.79 74.66 27.40
CA GLY A 207 -27.29 73.87 26.26
C GLY A 207 -26.22 73.13 25.46
N ILE A 208 -24.94 73.53 25.54
CA ILE A 208 -23.80 72.78 24.99
C ILE A 208 -23.41 71.66 25.95
N GLU A 209 -23.33 71.92 27.25
CA GLU A 209 -23.09 70.90 28.27
C GLU A 209 -24.16 69.81 28.27
N GLU A 210 -25.43 70.18 28.20
CA GLU A 210 -26.56 69.23 28.18
C GLU A 210 -26.49 68.34 26.94
N ARG A 211 -26.20 68.92 25.76
CA ARG A 211 -25.94 68.14 24.54
C ARG A 211 -24.69 67.26 24.66
N HIS A 212 -23.61 67.75 25.26
CA HIS A 212 -22.39 66.97 25.46
C HIS A 212 -22.62 65.77 26.40
N LYS A 213 -23.37 65.96 27.49
CA LYS A 213 -23.83 64.90 28.40
C LYS A 213 -24.73 63.89 27.69
N GLN A 214 -25.53 64.31 26.70
CA GLN A 214 -26.34 63.42 25.86
C GLN A 214 -25.48 62.66 24.83
N THR A 215 -24.54 63.34 24.15
CA THR A 215 -23.59 62.71 23.22
C THR A 215 -22.74 61.65 23.90
N LEU A 216 -22.20 61.91 25.10
CA LEU A 216 -21.45 60.93 25.89
C LEU A 216 -22.30 59.69 26.24
N LYS A 217 -23.59 59.88 26.60
CA LYS A 217 -24.53 58.77 26.84
C LYS A 217 -24.85 57.97 25.57
N VAL A 218 -24.82 58.61 24.39
CA VAL A 218 -24.99 57.92 23.10
C VAL A 218 -23.71 57.19 22.69
N GLN A 219 -22.53 57.78 22.93
CA GLN A 219 -21.24 57.15 22.67
C GLN A 219 -21.02 55.91 23.53
N LEU A 220 -21.27 55.98 24.85
CA LEU A 220 -21.21 54.80 25.73
C LEU A 220 -22.12 53.67 25.22
N LYS A 221 -23.36 53.99 24.85
CA LYS A 221 -24.28 53.01 24.23
C LYS A 221 -23.82 52.52 22.86
N LEU A 222 -23.04 53.29 22.11
CA LEU A 222 -22.48 52.85 20.83
C LEU A 222 -21.38 51.83 21.06
N GLU A 223 -20.50 52.04 22.04
CA GLU A 223 -19.47 51.07 22.43
C GLU A 223 -20.08 49.81 23.05
N GLU A 224 -21.06 49.92 23.97
CA GLU A 224 -21.84 48.78 24.49
C GLU A 224 -22.46 47.93 23.37
N ASN A 225 -22.98 48.57 22.31
CA ASN A 225 -23.53 47.86 21.15
C ASN A 225 -22.45 47.27 20.22
N LYS A 226 -21.27 47.91 20.09
CA LYS A 226 -20.13 47.35 19.34
C LYS A 226 -19.58 46.10 20.02
N GLU A 227 -19.32 46.15 21.33
CA GLU A 227 -18.86 44.99 22.11
C GLU A 227 -19.86 43.83 22.00
N LEU A 228 -21.17 44.12 22.01
CA LEU A 228 -22.21 43.13 21.80
C LEU A 228 -22.22 42.56 20.37
N ILE A 229 -21.97 43.39 19.34
CA ILE A 229 -21.86 42.94 17.95
C ILE A 229 -20.61 42.07 17.77
N GLU A 230 -19.44 42.50 18.25
CA GLU A 230 -18.19 41.73 18.18
C GLU A 230 -18.32 40.38 18.92
N SER A 231 -18.96 40.36 20.09
CA SER A 231 -19.32 39.12 20.80
C SER A 231 -20.20 38.19 19.97
N LYS A 232 -21.20 38.74 19.26
CA LYS A 232 -22.13 37.95 18.43
C LYS A 232 -21.53 37.52 17.09
N GLU A 233 -20.60 38.27 16.53
CA GLU A 233 -19.81 37.88 15.37
C GLU A 233 -18.81 36.77 15.73
N ALA A 234 -18.17 36.84 16.91
CA ALA A 234 -17.34 35.74 17.44
C ALA A 234 -18.16 34.44 17.64
N GLU A 235 -19.34 34.53 18.26
CA GLU A 235 -20.27 33.39 18.37
C GLU A 235 -20.67 32.83 17.00
N LEU A 236 -20.94 33.68 16.02
CA LEU A 236 -21.25 33.26 14.64
C LEU A 236 -20.06 32.61 13.93
N ILE A 237 -18.82 33.04 14.21
CA ILE A 237 -17.60 32.43 13.68
C ILE A 237 -17.38 31.04 14.32
N GLU A 238 -17.58 30.88 15.62
CA GLU A 238 -17.55 29.55 16.27
C GLU A 238 -18.65 28.62 15.75
N LEU A 239 -19.88 29.12 15.57
CA LEU A 239 -20.99 28.31 15.01
C LEU A 239 -20.72 27.93 13.55
N ARG A 240 -20.08 28.80 12.76
CA ARG A 240 -19.63 28.49 11.40
C ARG A 240 -18.49 27.47 11.39
N SER A 241 -17.47 27.62 12.23
CA SER A 241 -16.36 26.66 12.28
C SER A 241 -16.82 25.28 12.78
N ARG A 242 -17.69 25.24 13.78
CA ARG A 242 -18.31 24.01 14.30
C ARG A 242 -19.25 23.35 13.30
N SER A 243 -20.04 24.11 12.52
CA SER A 243 -20.87 23.53 11.46
C SER A 243 -20.05 23.05 10.25
N ALA A 244 -18.91 23.68 9.96
CA ALA A 244 -17.94 23.16 8.98
C ALA A 244 -17.25 21.87 9.46
N GLN A 245 -16.85 21.80 10.74
CA GLN A 245 -16.33 20.57 11.36
C GLN A 245 -17.37 19.44 11.28
N LEU A 246 -18.62 19.69 11.67
CA LEU A 246 -19.70 18.71 11.59
C LEU A 246 -20.01 18.29 10.14
N ARG A 247 -19.88 19.19 9.14
CA ARG A 247 -19.98 18.82 7.72
C ARG A 247 -18.86 17.86 7.33
N ASN A 248 -17.61 18.22 7.63
CA ASN A 248 -16.44 17.40 7.32
C ASN A 248 -16.48 16.03 8.03
N GLU A 249 -17.02 15.95 9.25
CA GLU A 249 -17.27 14.68 9.93
C GLU A 249 -18.39 13.86 9.29
N ASN A 250 -19.50 14.47 8.90
CA ASN A 250 -20.56 13.77 8.16
C ASN A 250 -20.07 13.26 6.79
N GLU A 251 -19.21 14.00 6.08
CA GLU A 251 -18.57 13.55 4.84
C GLU A 251 -17.60 12.37 5.11
N ARG A 252 -16.77 12.45 6.16
CA ARG A 252 -15.90 11.33 6.59
C ARG A 252 -16.70 10.09 6.99
N ILE A 253 -17.85 10.26 7.65
CA ILE A 253 -18.77 9.16 8.01
C ILE A 253 -19.45 8.61 6.74
N GLY A 254 -19.84 9.46 5.80
CA GLY A 254 -20.40 9.08 4.51
C GLY A 254 -19.44 8.25 3.66
N HIS A 255 -18.16 8.65 3.57
CA HIS A 255 -17.12 7.85 2.91
C HIS A 255 -16.91 6.50 3.60
N LYS A 256 -16.72 6.48 4.93
CA LYS A 256 -16.61 5.24 5.71
C LYS A 256 -17.81 4.32 5.52
N LYS A 257 -19.03 4.85 5.49
CA LYS A 257 -20.26 4.10 5.22
C LYS A 257 -20.25 3.51 3.81
N MET A 258 -19.97 4.32 2.79
CA MET A 258 -19.91 3.87 1.40
C MET A 258 -18.86 2.75 1.20
N ASP A 259 -17.70 2.86 1.84
CA ASP A 259 -16.65 1.85 1.70
C ASP A 259 -16.96 0.58 2.50
N LEU A 260 -17.64 0.68 3.65
CA LEU A 260 -18.25 -0.47 4.33
C LEU A 260 -19.37 -1.13 3.50
N GLU A 261 -20.18 -0.36 2.77
CA GLU A 261 -21.20 -0.88 1.86
C GLU A 261 -20.59 -1.59 0.65
N LYS A 262 -19.49 -1.07 0.08
CA LYS A 262 -18.68 -1.78 -0.94
C LYS A 262 -18.07 -3.07 -0.41
N HIS A 263 -17.47 -3.04 0.80
CA HIS A 263 -16.93 -4.24 1.43
C HIS A 263 -18.02 -5.28 1.72
N LYS A 264 -19.20 -4.85 2.19
CA LYS A 264 -20.36 -5.71 2.40
C LYS A 264 -20.82 -6.35 1.09
N ALA A 265 -20.99 -5.58 0.02
CA ALA A 265 -21.36 -6.10 -1.30
C ALA A 265 -20.31 -7.08 -1.87
N GLY A 266 -19.02 -6.79 -1.66
CA GLY A 266 -17.92 -7.69 -2.04
C GLY A 266 -17.92 -9.00 -1.25
N LEU A 267 -18.21 -8.96 0.05
CA LEU A 267 -18.39 -10.15 0.89
C LEU A 267 -19.66 -10.94 0.51
N GLU A 268 -20.75 -10.26 0.17
CA GLU A 268 -21.99 -10.90 -0.32
C GLU A 268 -21.76 -11.62 -1.65
N LEU A 269 -21.00 -11.02 -2.58
CA LEU A 269 -20.58 -11.66 -3.83
C LEU A 269 -19.69 -12.88 -3.57
N GLN A 270 -18.67 -12.75 -2.72
CA GLN A 270 -17.80 -13.88 -2.34
C GLN A 270 -18.59 -15.02 -1.68
N LEU A 271 -19.61 -14.71 -0.87
CA LEU A 271 -20.45 -15.71 -0.21
C LEU A 271 -21.34 -16.44 -1.24
N GLN A 272 -21.85 -15.73 -2.26
CA GLN A 272 -22.53 -16.34 -3.40
C GLN A 272 -21.60 -17.23 -4.24
N GLU A 273 -20.36 -16.80 -4.51
CA GLU A 273 -19.35 -17.61 -5.21
C GLU A 273 -19.01 -18.89 -4.43
N GLN A 274 -18.88 -18.81 -3.10
CA GLN A 274 -18.65 -19.98 -2.25
C GLN A 274 -19.88 -20.89 -2.17
N GLU A 275 -21.10 -20.35 -2.19
CA GLU A 275 -22.32 -21.16 -2.32
C GLU A 275 -22.39 -21.90 -3.66
N GLU A 276 -22.08 -21.23 -4.77
CA GLU A 276 -22.00 -21.90 -6.08
C GLU A 276 -20.92 -22.98 -6.09
N LEU A 277 -19.73 -22.68 -5.55
CA LEU A 277 -18.64 -23.64 -5.47
C LEU A 277 -19.03 -24.86 -4.62
N LYS A 278 -19.73 -24.65 -3.50
CA LYS A 278 -20.30 -25.71 -2.65
C LYS A 278 -21.36 -26.53 -3.39
N LYS A 279 -22.27 -25.91 -4.14
CA LYS A 279 -23.27 -26.61 -4.97
C LYS A 279 -22.58 -27.46 -6.05
N LYS A 280 -21.54 -26.91 -6.70
CA LYS A 280 -20.72 -27.58 -7.73
C LYS A 280 -19.88 -28.74 -7.17
N THR A 281 -19.30 -28.62 -5.97
CA THR A 281 -18.57 -29.73 -5.33
C THR A 281 -19.51 -30.80 -4.79
N GLN A 282 -20.65 -30.44 -4.20
CA GLN A 282 -21.65 -31.38 -3.71
C GLN A 282 -22.24 -32.24 -4.85
N ALA A 283 -22.56 -31.63 -6.00
CA ALA A 283 -22.97 -32.37 -7.19
C ALA A 283 -21.89 -33.36 -7.68
N ARG A 284 -20.62 -32.95 -7.63
CA ARG A 284 -19.49 -33.83 -7.99
C ARG A 284 -19.27 -34.97 -6.98
N CYS A 285 -19.48 -34.74 -5.69
CA CYS A 285 -19.44 -35.81 -4.69
C CYS A 285 -20.53 -36.85 -4.97
N TRP A 286 -21.76 -36.42 -5.27
CA TRP A 286 -22.87 -37.31 -5.61
C TRP A 286 -22.59 -38.13 -6.89
N GLN A 287 -21.98 -37.53 -7.91
CA GLN A 287 -21.50 -38.25 -9.10
C GLN A 287 -20.45 -39.30 -8.75
N LEU A 288 -19.43 -38.95 -7.96
CA LEU A 288 -18.38 -39.90 -7.50
C LEU A 288 -18.96 -41.02 -6.61
N GLU A 289 -20.03 -40.76 -5.86
CA GLU A 289 -20.75 -41.76 -5.09
C GLU A 289 -21.56 -42.72 -5.98
N GLU A 290 -22.15 -42.26 -7.07
CA GLU A 290 -22.82 -43.13 -8.06
C GLU A 290 -21.80 -43.94 -8.87
N GLU A 291 -20.68 -43.33 -9.29
CA GLU A 291 -19.55 -44.02 -9.91
C GLU A 291 -18.97 -45.09 -8.96
N SER A 292 -18.76 -44.77 -7.69
CA SER A 292 -18.29 -45.74 -6.69
C SER A 292 -19.29 -46.88 -6.47
N ARG A 293 -20.61 -46.59 -6.46
CA ARG A 293 -21.65 -47.62 -6.39
C ARG A 293 -21.70 -48.47 -7.66
N ALA A 294 -21.49 -47.90 -8.85
CA ALA A 294 -21.39 -48.65 -10.10
C ALA A 294 -20.16 -49.58 -10.11
N VAL A 295 -18.99 -49.09 -9.73
CA VAL A 295 -17.75 -49.88 -9.64
C VAL A 295 -17.86 -51.00 -8.60
N LYS A 296 -18.58 -50.81 -7.49
CA LYS A 296 -18.88 -51.88 -6.52
C LYS A 296 -19.76 -52.98 -7.12
N ARG A 297 -20.88 -52.63 -7.76
CA ARG A 297 -21.73 -53.58 -8.48
C ARG A 297 -20.92 -54.37 -9.52
N GLU A 298 -20.09 -53.68 -10.30
CA GLU A 298 -19.18 -54.27 -11.29
C GLU A 298 -18.11 -55.20 -10.68
N LEU A 299 -17.63 -54.92 -9.47
CA LEU A 299 -16.69 -55.78 -8.74
C LEU A 299 -17.41 -57.03 -8.21
N GLU A 300 -18.60 -56.87 -7.64
CA GLU A 300 -19.47 -57.97 -7.18
C GLU A 300 -19.81 -58.91 -8.35
N ASP A 301 -20.17 -58.36 -9.51
CA ASP A 301 -20.39 -59.08 -10.76
C ASP A 301 -19.15 -59.87 -11.23
N ARG A 302 -17.95 -59.27 -11.12
CA ARG A 302 -16.68 -59.93 -11.49
C ARG A 302 -16.31 -61.01 -10.48
N MET A 303 -16.52 -60.79 -9.19
CA MET A 303 -16.31 -61.80 -8.15
C MET A 303 -17.24 -63.00 -8.37
N ALA A 304 -18.54 -62.78 -8.61
CA ALA A 304 -19.49 -63.85 -8.90
C ALA A 304 -19.11 -64.67 -10.15
N LYS A 305 -18.59 -64.02 -11.20
CA LYS A 305 -18.07 -64.67 -12.41
C LYS A 305 -16.79 -65.48 -12.15
N MET A 306 -15.86 -64.95 -11.34
CA MET A 306 -14.65 -65.68 -10.91
C MET A 306 -14.99 -66.90 -10.05
N ASP A 307 -15.92 -66.75 -9.11
CA ASP A 307 -16.46 -67.82 -8.27
C ASP A 307 -17.11 -68.94 -9.10
N ALA A 308 -17.90 -68.58 -10.12
CA ALA A 308 -18.51 -69.53 -11.04
C ALA A 308 -17.44 -70.26 -11.87
N ALA A 309 -16.43 -69.55 -12.38
CA ALA A 309 -15.31 -70.14 -13.11
C ALA A 309 -14.47 -71.08 -12.21
N GLN A 310 -14.24 -70.70 -10.95
CA GLN A 310 -13.52 -71.53 -9.98
C GLN A 310 -14.30 -72.81 -9.63
N ARG A 311 -15.63 -72.72 -9.45
CA ARG A 311 -16.49 -73.91 -9.27
C ARG A 311 -16.44 -74.84 -10.49
N GLN A 312 -16.46 -74.30 -11.72
CA GLN A 312 -16.29 -75.09 -12.94
C GLN A 312 -14.88 -75.70 -13.07
N SER A 313 -13.84 -74.99 -12.64
CA SER A 313 -12.46 -75.50 -12.63
C SER A 313 -12.31 -76.66 -11.65
N ASN A 314 -12.82 -76.52 -10.43
CA ASN A 314 -12.83 -77.58 -9.43
C ASN A 314 -13.63 -78.81 -9.90
N PHE A 315 -14.79 -78.61 -10.53
CA PHE A 315 -15.58 -79.70 -11.13
C PHE A 315 -14.76 -80.47 -12.18
N LYS A 316 -14.14 -79.76 -13.14
CA LYS A 316 -13.27 -80.37 -14.16
C LYS A 316 -12.05 -81.07 -13.55
N LEU A 317 -11.51 -80.59 -12.44
CA LEU A 317 -10.44 -81.27 -11.72
C LEU A 317 -10.92 -82.63 -11.19
N THR A 318 -12.11 -82.69 -10.58
CA THR A 318 -12.70 -83.96 -10.12
C THR A 318 -13.05 -84.92 -11.27
N GLU A 319 -13.45 -84.42 -12.45
CA GLU A 319 -13.59 -85.25 -13.66
C GLU A 319 -12.24 -85.79 -14.16
N VAL A 320 -11.17 -84.98 -14.08
CA VAL A 320 -9.80 -85.40 -14.43
C VAL A 320 -9.27 -86.45 -13.45
N GLU A 321 -9.64 -86.38 -12.17
CA GLU A 321 -9.29 -87.38 -11.17
C GLU A 321 -10.05 -88.70 -11.41
N LEU A 322 -11.37 -88.63 -11.60
CA LEU A 322 -12.20 -89.79 -11.93
C LEU A 322 -11.76 -90.48 -13.26
N THR A 323 -11.24 -89.73 -14.23
CA THR A 323 -10.69 -90.31 -15.47
C THR A 323 -9.29 -90.91 -15.30
N LYS A 324 -8.46 -90.41 -14.37
CA LYS A 324 -7.21 -91.08 -13.97
C LYS A 324 -7.50 -92.43 -13.30
N GLU A 325 -8.48 -92.49 -12.39
CA GLU A 325 -8.90 -93.73 -11.72
C GLU A 325 -9.42 -94.76 -12.73
N LYS A 326 -10.34 -94.35 -13.63
CA LYS A 326 -10.81 -95.20 -14.73
C LYS A 326 -9.66 -95.70 -15.61
N LYS A 327 -8.67 -94.85 -15.89
CA LYS A 327 -7.47 -95.26 -16.65
C LYS A 327 -6.60 -96.26 -15.89
N ALA A 328 -6.45 -96.13 -14.56
CA ALA A 328 -5.71 -97.09 -13.74
C ALA A 328 -6.36 -98.48 -13.80
N ILE A 329 -7.69 -98.54 -13.63
CA ILE A 329 -8.47 -99.79 -13.74
C ILE A 329 -8.32 -100.43 -15.14
N LEU A 330 -8.34 -99.63 -16.21
CA LEU A 330 -8.13 -100.12 -17.58
C LEU A 330 -6.68 -100.62 -17.83
N LEU A 331 -5.68 -100.03 -17.17
CA LEU A 331 -4.28 -100.49 -17.25
C LEU A 331 -4.09 -101.83 -16.50
N GLU A 332 -4.75 -102.00 -15.36
CA GLU A 332 -4.79 -103.28 -14.63
C GLU A 332 -5.49 -104.39 -15.43
N GLN A 333 -6.58 -104.05 -16.13
CA GLN A 333 -7.23 -104.97 -17.06
C GLN A 333 -6.34 -105.31 -18.27
N SER A 334 -5.53 -104.36 -18.77
CA SER A 334 -4.58 -104.60 -19.86
C SER A 334 -3.48 -105.57 -19.44
N SER A 335 -2.85 -105.38 -18.26
CA SER A 335 -1.77 -106.28 -17.81
C SER A 335 -2.25 -107.71 -17.56
N LEU A 336 -3.49 -107.87 -17.08
CA LEU A 336 -4.16 -109.18 -16.97
C LEU A 336 -4.43 -109.84 -18.33
N LEU A 337 -4.65 -109.06 -19.39
CA LEU A 337 -4.77 -109.57 -20.76
C LEU A 337 -3.41 -109.92 -21.36
N ASP A 338 -2.37 -109.10 -21.13
CA ASP A 338 -1.00 -109.37 -21.59
C ASP A 338 -0.44 -110.67 -20.99
N ILE A 339 -0.71 -110.94 -19.70
CA ILE A 339 -0.36 -112.22 -19.05
C ILE A 339 -1.05 -113.41 -19.73
N LYS A 340 -2.35 -113.29 -20.06
CA LYS A 340 -3.08 -114.35 -20.79
C LYS A 340 -2.52 -114.56 -22.20
N ILE A 341 -2.21 -113.48 -22.92
CA ILE A 341 -1.59 -113.57 -24.25
C ILE A 341 -0.24 -114.28 -24.17
N GLN A 342 0.60 -113.96 -23.17
CA GLN A 342 1.88 -114.63 -22.96
C GLN A 342 1.69 -116.15 -22.74
N GLN A 343 0.75 -116.56 -21.89
CA GLN A 343 0.39 -117.97 -21.68
C GLN A 343 -0.01 -118.66 -23.01
N THR A 344 -0.91 -118.06 -23.78
CA THR A 344 -1.31 -118.64 -25.09
C THR A 344 -0.14 -118.68 -26.09
N THR A 345 0.83 -117.76 -26.02
CA THR A 345 2.01 -117.81 -26.89
C THR A 345 3.01 -118.90 -26.53
N THR A 346 3.20 -119.25 -25.25
CA THR A 346 4.09 -120.34 -24.83
C THR A 346 3.47 -121.71 -25.14
N GLU A 347 2.15 -121.85 -24.96
CA GLU A 347 1.39 -123.01 -25.46
C GLU A 347 1.61 -123.22 -26.96
N ARG A 348 1.42 -122.16 -27.77
CA ARG A 348 1.65 -122.19 -29.22
C ARG A 348 3.08 -122.57 -29.61
N GLN A 349 4.09 -122.15 -28.84
CA GLN A 349 5.48 -122.53 -29.07
C GLN A 349 5.70 -124.04 -28.85
N SER A 350 5.20 -124.60 -27.74
CA SER A 350 5.34 -126.03 -27.46
C SER A 350 4.66 -126.94 -28.50
N LEU A 351 3.55 -126.48 -29.10
CA LEU A 351 2.91 -127.18 -30.22
C LEU A 351 3.76 -127.14 -31.50
N LEU A 352 4.37 -125.98 -31.80
CA LEU A 352 5.24 -125.81 -32.96
C LEU A 352 6.51 -126.69 -32.89
N GLU A 353 7.08 -126.92 -31.71
CA GLU A 353 8.24 -127.81 -31.55
C GLU A 353 7.95 -129.29 -31.83
N ASN A 354 6.69 -129.72 -31.76
CA ASN A 354 6.31 -131.10 -32.04
C ASN A 354 6.09 -131.38 -33.54
N VAL A 355 5.74 -130.37 -34.34
CA VAL A 355 5.60 -130.50 -35.81
C VAL A 355 6.86 -131.07 -36.51
N PRO A 356 8.09 -130.58 -36.26
CA PRO A 356 9.29 -131.13 -36.90
C PRO A 356 9.66 -132.55 -36.41
N ARG A 357 9.08 -133.05 -35.31
CA ARG A 357 9.22 -134.46 -34.90
C ARG A 357 8.43 -135.36 -35.85
N GLN A 358 7.14 -135.06 -36.05
CA GLN A 358 6.25 -135.83 -36.94
C GLN A 358 6.71 -135.79 -38.41
N MET A 359 7.24 -134.67 -38.89
CA MET A 359 7.81 -134.58 -40.25
C MET A 359 8.94 -135.60 -40.50
N ARG A 360 9.82 -135.81 -39.51
CA ARG A 360 10.93 -136.80 -39.60
C ARG A 360 10.43 -138.25 -39.63
N GLU A 361 9.23 -138.52 -39.15
CA GLU A 361 8.60 -139.86 -39.24
C GLU A 361 7.97 -140.07 -40.61
N LYS A 362 7.26 -139.07 -41.13
CA LYS A 362 6.70 -139.08 -42.48
C LYS A 362 7.76 -139.33 -43.56
N ASP A 363 8.92 -138.67 -43.46
CA ASP A 363 9.99 -138.81 -44.46
C ASP A 363 10.67 -140.19 -44.45
N LYS A 364 10.73 -140.89 -43.29
CA LYS A 364 11.18 -142.30 -43.21
C LYS A 364 10.26 -143.23 -44.01
N LEU A 365 8.94 -143.07 -43.85
CA LEU A 365 7.93 -143.86 -44.57
C LEU A 365 8.00 -143.63 -46.08
N LEU A 366 8.18 -142.36 -46.50
CA LEU A 366 8.34 -141.97 -47.89
C LEU A 366 9.56 -142.64 -48.57
N HIS A 367 10.66 -142.78 -47.83
CA HIS A 367 11.86 -143.45 -48.35
C HIS A 367 11.67 -144.97 -48.54
N HIS A 368 10.78 -145.59 -47.75
CA HIS A 368 10.46 -147.02 -47.88
C HIS A 368 9.60 -147.30 -49.11
N LEU A 369 8.59 -146.46 -49.37
CA LEU A 369 7.74 -146.52 -50.57
C LEU A 369 8.56 -146.45 -51.88
N LYS A 370 9.62 -145.64 -51.90
CA LYS A 370 10.47 -145.45 -53.08
C LYS A 370 11.31 -146.69 -53.43
N LYS A 371 11.52 -147.61 -52.47
CA LYS A 371 12.23 -148.87 -52.69
C LYS A 371 11.35 -149.91 -53.40
N THR A 372 10.08 -150.02 -53.02
CA THR A 372 9.15 -150.99 -53.64
C THR A 372 8.75 -150.58 -55.06
N GLN A 373 8.73 -149.29 -55.38
CA GLN A 373 8.49 -148.80 -56.75
C GLN A 373 9.54 -149.29 -57.76
N LEU A 374 10.82 -149.44 -57.39
CA LEU A 374 11.85 -149.94 -58.33
C LEU A 374 11.59 -151.40 -58.76
N GLN A 375 11.18 -152.25 -57.83
CA GLN A 375 10.92 -153.67 -58.09
C GLN A 375 9.71 -153.89 -59.02
N LEU A 376 8.80 -152.92 -59.09
CA LEU A 376 7.68 -152.88 -60.04
C LEU A 376 8.11 -152.44 -61.45
N GLN A 377 9.26 -151.78 -61.59
CA GLN A 377 9.81 -151.38 -62.90
C GLN A 377 10.48 -152.58 -63.58
N GLU A 378 11.30 -153.33 -62.84
CA GLU A 378 12.04 -154.50 -63.36
C GLU A 378 11.11 -155.60 -63.88
N SER A 379 9.99 -155.82 -63.20
CA SER A 379 8.97 -156.82 -63.58
C SER A 379 8.16 -156.43 -64.82
N LYS A 380 8.10 -155.15 -65.22
CA LYS A 380 7.47 -154.72 -66.48
C LYS A 380 8.33 -155.00 -67.71
N ASN A 381 9.63 -154.75 -67.61
CA ASN A 381 10.55 -154.91 -68.74
C ASN A 381 10.64 -156.37 -69.25
N ALA A 382 10.33 -157.35 -68.40
CA ALA A 382 10.26 -158.76 -68.77
C ALA A 382 9.04 -159.11 -69.65
N LEU A 383 7.96 -158.31 -69.60
CA LEU A 383 6.72 -158.58 -70.34
C LEU A 383 6.85 -158.24 -71.82
N GLU A 384 7.41 -157.06 -72.12
CA GLU A 384 7.55 -156.54 -73.50
C GLU A 384 8.35 -157.47 -74.41
N GLN A 385 9.40 -158.12 -73.90
CA GLN A 385 10.23 -159.07 -74.65
C GLN A 385 9.47 -160.30 -75.17
N THR A 386 8.39 -160.72 -74.49
CA THR A 386 7.56 -161.84 -74.98
C THR A 386 6.57 -161.43 -76.08
N GLN A 387 6.31 -160.13 -76.22
CA GLN A 387 5.25 -159.61 -77.09
C GLN A 387 5.75 -159.34 -78.52
N GLU A 388 7.04 -159.05 -78.71
CA GLU A 388 7.65 -158.91 -80.05
C GLU A 388 7.77 -160.25 -80.82
N LEU A 389 8.00 -161.36 -80.12
CA LEU A 389 8.14 -162.69 -80.72
C LEU A 389 6.84 -163.17 -81.40
N TYR A 390 5.68 -162.82 -80.86
CA TYR A 390 4.37 -163.19 -81.40
C TYR A 390 4.10 -162.57 -82.78
N ASN A 391 4.56 -161.33 -83.02
CA ASN A 391 4.22 -160.57 -84.23
C ASN A 391 4.98 -161.04 -85.49
N LYS A 392 6.10 -161.75 -85.35
CA LYS A 392 6.92 -162.22 -86.49
C LYS A 392 6.32 -163.41 -87.24
N THR A 393 5.32 -164.09 -86.68
CA THR A 393 4.80 -165.38 -87.21
C THR A 393 3.51 -165.21 -88.04
N LYS A 394 3.01 -163.99 -88.24
CA LYS A 394 1.62 -163.74 -88.67
C LYS A 394 1.42 -163.28 -90.14
N SER A 395 2.49 -163.03 -90.91
CA SER A 395 2.42 -162.22 -92.14
C SER A 395 2.97 -162.89 -93.43
N GLN A 396 2.88 -164.21 -93.57
CA GLN A 396 3.44 -164.95 -94.74
C GLN A 396 2.54 -166.07 -95.31
N ARG A 397 1.22 -165.84 -95.49
CA ARG A 397 0.34 -166.77 -96.22
C ARG A 397 -0.95 -166.11 -96.76
N ASP A 398 -0.90 -165.66 -98.01
CA ASP A 398 -1.98 -165.50 -99.02
C ASP A 398 -3.14 -164.51 -98.68
N ILE A 399 -3.64 -163.57 -99.51
CA ILE A 399 -3.77 -163.32 -100.97
C ILE A 399 -5.04 -163.97 -101.61
N MET A 400 -5.84 -163.15 -102.32
CA MET A 400 -7.27 -163.34 -102.72
C MET A 400 -7.51 -164.23 -103.95
N PRO A 401 -8.70 -164.88 -104.12
CA PRO A 401 -9.90 -164.31 -104.82
C PRO A 401 -11.30 -164.82 -104.31
N LYS A 402 -12.47 -164.57 -104.93
CA LYS A 402 -13.21 -163.32 -105.27
C LYS A 402 -14.72 -163.61 -105.59
N ASP A 403 -15.56 -162.59 -105.33
CA ASP A 403 -16.84 -162.13 -105.95
C ASP A 403 -17.82 -163.05 -106.74
N ASP A 404 -19.12 -162.77 -106.57
CA ASP A 404 -20.23 -163.14 -107.49
C ASP A 404 -21.37 -162.09 -107.37
N GLY A 405 -22.06 -161.63 -108.43
CA GLY A 405 -21.87 -161.95 -109.85
C GLY A 405 -22.69 -161.11 -110.85
N LEU A 406 -22.35 -161.33 -112.13
CA LEU A 406 -23.12 -161.05 -113.37
C LEU A 406 -23.43 -159.59 -113.81
N LYS A 407 -22.59 -159.11 -114.75
CA LYS A 407 -22.92 -158.36 -115.99
C LYS A 407 -23.57 -156.97 -115.82
N GLN A 408 -22.94 -155.90 -116.31
CA GLN A 408 -22.45 -155.73 -117.70
C GLN A 408 -20.91 -155.56 -117.77
N LYS A 409 -20.20 -156.24 -118.68
CA LYS A 409 -19.67 -155.66 -119.95
C LYS A 409 -19.12 -154.24 -119.73
N ILE A 410 -17.82 -153.99 -119.68
CA ILE A 410 -16.71 -154.30 -120.62
C ILE A 410 -15.39 -153.91 -119.87
N GLU A 411 -14.21 -154.54 -119.98
CA GLU A 411 -13.77 -155.77 -120.69
C GLU A 411 -12.47 -156.33 -120.08
N ASN A 412 -12.30 -157.65 -120.20
CA ASN A 412 -11.09 -158.37 -120.63
C ASN A 412 -9.70 -158.08 -120.01
N LEU A 413 -9.15 -159.14 -119.39
CA LEU A 413 -7.72 -159.54 -119.34
C LEU A 413 -6.79 -158.70 -118.41
N GLN A 414 -5.77 -159.28 -117.78
CA GLN A 414 -5.32 -160.68 -117.79
C GLN A 414 -4.69 -161.12 -116.47
N GLU A 415 -5.17 -162.25 -115.95
CA GLU A 415 -4.33 -163.23 -115.25
C GLU A 415 -4.16 -164.42 -116.20
N GLU A 416 -3.10 -165.21 -116.02
CA GLU A 416 -2.76 -166.44 -116.77
C GLU A 416 -2.78 -166.40 -118.32
N ILE A 417 -1.62 -166.68 -118.92
CA ILE A 417 -1.40 -167.94 -119.66
C ILE A 417 0.07 -168.02 -120.12
N ILE A 418 0.64 -169.23 -120.04
CA ILE A 418 2.02 -169.60 -120.45
C ILE A 418 3.10 -168.89 -119.57
N ASN A 419 3.76 -169.56 -118.62
CA ASN A 419 4.71 -170.68 -118.74
C ASN A 419 5.88 -170.42 -119.72
N LEU A 420 6.89 -171.30 -119.66
CA LEU A 420 8.10 -171.30 -120.51
C LEU A 420 9.10 -170.15 -120.20
N LYS A 421 10.36 -170.42 -119.87
CA LYS A 421 11.01 -171.74 -119.74
C LYS A 421 12.25 -171.68 -118.85
N LEU A 422 12.29 -172.56 -117.85
CA LEU A 422 13.54 -173.17 -117.40
C LEU A 422 13.82 -174.39 -118.31
N LYS A 423 15.11 -174.68 -118.55
CA LYS A 423 15.66 -175.92 -119.17
C LYS A 423 15.54 -176.07 -120.72
N ILE A 424 16.52 -176.64 -121.48
CA ILE A 424 17.99 -176.82 -121.30
C ILE A 424 18.68 -177.30 -122.63
N VAL A 425 19.90 -176.79 -122.95
CA VAL A 425 21.13 -177.51 -123.47
C VAL A 425 21.28 -178.17 -124.89
N ASN A 426 22.48 -177.95 -125.50
CA ASN A 426 23.29 -178.76 -126.47
C ASN A 426 22.91 -178.96 -127.97
N GLN A 427 23.81 -179.37 -128.92
CA GLN A 427 25.27 -179.17 -129.20
C GLN A 427 25.72 -179.94 -130.50
N ILE A 428 26.79 -179.48 -131.21
CA ILE A 428 27.79 -180.31 -132.00
C ILE A 428 27.25 -180.96 -133.33
N SER A 429 27.96 -181.33 -134.43
CA SER A 429 29.37 -181.66 -134.83
C SER A 429 29.64 -181.61 -136.37
N LEU A 430 30.91 -181.42 -136.82
CA LEU A 430 31.66 -182.07 -137.96
C LEU A 430 31.17 -181.96 -139.45
N THR A 431 31.96 -182.02 -140.56
CA THR A 431 33.36 -181.61 -140.93
C THR A 431 33.62 -181.66 -142.47
N ASP A 432 34.73 -181.03 -142.93
CA ASP A 432 35.62 -181.31 -144.10
C ASP A 432 35.35 -180.88 -145.58
N LEU A 433 36.48 -180.60 -146.29
CA LEU A 433 36.78 -180.54 -147.75
C LEU A 433 36.68 -179.23 -148.59
N GLU A 434 37.52 -178.25 -148.24
CA GLU A 434 38.70 -177.83 -149.06
C GLU A 434 38.58 -177.45 -150.57
N VAL A 435 37.67 -176.58 -150.98
CA VAL A 435 37.87 -175.74 -152.21
C VAL A 435 37.63 -174.24 -151.96
N GLN A 436 37.13 -173.85 -150.78
CA GLN A 436 36.50 -172.54 -150.55
C GLN A 436 37.47 -171.40 -150.16
N GLU A 437 38.75 -171.69 -149.90
CA GLU A 437 39.64 -170.75 -149.19
C GLU A 437 40.32 -169.69 -150.08
N VAL A 438 40.45 -169.90 -151.40
CA VAL A 438 41.27 -169.02 -152.25
C VAL A 438 40.56 -167.71 -152.65
N GLU A 439 39.22 -167.71 -152.78
CA GLU A 439 38.47 -166.54 -153.25
C GLU A 439 37.98 -165.62 -152.11
N GLN A 440 37.73 -166.16 -150.91
CA GLN A 440 37.15 -165.37 -149.80
C GLN A 440 38.10 -164.33 -149.18
N CYS A 441 39.42 -164.51 -149.30
CA CYS A 441 40.41 -163.62 -148.70
C CYS A 441 40.38 -162.19 -149.27
N VAL A 442 39.86 -161.98 -150.49
CA VAL A 442 39.90 -160.68 -151.19
C VAL A 442 38.79 -159.73 -150.73
N GLU A 443 37.63 -160.23 -150.30
CA GLU A 443 36.52 -159.36 -149.87
C GLU A 443 36.69 -158.80 -148.45
N GLN A 444 37.32 -159.55 -147.54
CA GLN A 444 37.41 -159.18 -146.12
C GLN A 444 38.24 -157.91 -145.89
N GLU A 445 39.32 -157.71 -146.64
CA GLU A 445 40.21 -156.54 -146.49
C GLU A 445 39.48 -155.22 -146.80
N GLN A 446 38.54 -155.22 -147.76
CA GLN A 446 37.74 -154.03 -148.10
C GLN A 446 36.71 -153.65 -147.04
N ALA A 447 36.35 -154.55 -146.12
CA ALA A 447 35.42 -154.25 -145.03
C ALA A 447 36.10 -153.43 -143.92
N LEU A 448 37.31 -153.82 -143.52
CA LEU A 448 38.04 -153.23 -142.39
C LEU A 448 38.36 -151.73 -142.58
N ILE A 449 38.65 -151.31 -143.82
CA ILE A 449 38.91 -149.90 -144.15
C ILE A 449 37.71 -149.01 -143.80
N ARG A 450 36.47 -149.52 -143.93
CA ARG A 450 35.24 -148.76 -143.66
C ARG A 450 34.99 -148.54 -142.17
N GLU A 451 35.40 -149.48 -141.32
CA GLU A 451 35.32 -149.29 -139.85
C GLU A 451 36.33 -148.26 -139.33
N SER A 452 37.55 -148.25 -139.89
CA SER A 452 38.61 -147.31 -139.49
C SER A 452 38.14 -145.85 -139.57
N ASN A 453 37.45 -145.48 -140.66
CA ASN A 453 36.97 -144.12 -140.86
C ASN A 453 35.89 -143.70 -139.84
N ARG A 454 34.94 -144.59 -139.49
CA ARG A 454 33.91 -144.30 -138.46
C ARG A 454 34.53 -143.97 -137.10
N ARG A 455 35.56 -144.71 -136.68
CA ARG A 455 36.27 -144.48 -135.40
C ARG A 455 36.92 -143.10 -135.34
N GLN A 456 37.32 -142.52 -136.48
CA GLN A 456 37.92 -141.18 -136.54
C GLN A 456 36.87 -140.08 -136.36
N GLU A 457 35.66 -140.25 -136.92
CA GLU A 457 34.54 -139.31 -136.76
C GLU A 457 34.06 -139.26 -135.30
N GLU A 458 33.93 -140.42 -134.64
CA GLU A 458 33.59 -140.53 -133.21
C GLU A 458 34.62 -139.79 -132.33
N LEU A 459 35.91 -139.98 -132.60
CA LEU A 459 37.01 -139.30 -131.90
C LEU A 459 36.95 -137.78 -132.09
N HIS A 460 36.62 -137.29 -133.30
CA HIS A 460 36.45 -135.86 -133.55
C HIS A 460 35.25 -135.29 -132.76
N HIS A 461 34.12 -136.00 -132.75
CA HIS A 461 32.91 -135.57 -132.03
C HIS A 461 33.14 -135.48 -130.51
N LEU A 462 33.80 -136.50 -129.92
CA LEU A 462 34.20 -136.50 -128.51
C LEU A 462 35.14 -135.33 -128.17
N LYS A 463 36.12 -135.03 -129.04
CA LYS A 463 37.08 -133.94 -128.83
C LYS A 463 36.40 -132.57 -128.80
N THR A 464 35.41 -132.37 -129.67
CA THR A 464 34.59 -131.14 -129.69
C THR A 464 33.69 -131.02 -128.46
N LEU A 465 33.09 -132.11 -128.00
CA LEU A 465 32.27 -132.14 -126.78
C LEU A 465 33.09 -131.79 -125.52
N ILE A 466 34.32 -132.29 -125.43
CA ILE A 466 35.26 -131.94 -124.33
C ILE A 466 35.54 -130.44 -124.30
N LEU A 467 35.73 -129.80 -125.47
CA LEU A 467 35.97 -128.36 -125.57
C LEU A 467 34.77 -127.55 -125.01
N ILE A 468 33.56 -127.90 -125.45
CA ILE A 468 32.31 -127.25 -125.00
C ILE A 468 32.14 -127.39 -123.48
N LYS A 469 32.44 -128.57 -122.90
CA LYS A 469 32.35 -128.77 -121.44
C LYS A 469 33.46 -128.08 -120.65
N ALA A 470 34.64 -127.84 -121.24
CA ALA A 470 35.65 -126.97 -120.67
C ALA A 470 35.17 -125.51 -120.61
N ASP A 471 34.55 -125.00 -121.69
CA ASP A 471 34.06 -123.62 -121.72
C ASP A 471 32.81 -123.39 -120.85
N GLU A 472 31.87 -124.34 -120.78
CA GLU A 472 30.78 -124.29 -119.78
C GLU A 472 31.33 -124.18 -118.36
N ARG A 473 32.37 -124.96 -118.02
CA ARG A 473 33.02 -124.93 -116.71
C ARG A 473 33.71 -123.58 -116.47
N ASN A 474 34.41 -123.05 -117.48
CA ASN A 474 35.06 -121.74 -117.40
C ASN A 474 34.06 -120.59 -117.28
N GLN A 475 32.90 -120.66 -117.95
CA GLN A 475 31.83 -119.68 -117.80
C GLN A 475 31.19 -119.75 -116.41
N LYS A 476 30.76 -120.94 -115.95
CA LYS A 476 30.18 -121.13 -114.61
C LYS A 476 31.15 -120.71 -113.49
N SER A 477 32.45 -120.93 -113.66
CA SER A 477 33.49 -120.44 -112.75
C SER A 477 33.56 -118.90 -112.70
N ARG A 478 33.52 -118.23 -113.87
CA ARG A 478 33.50 -116.76 -113.98
C ARG A 478 32.21 -116.15 -113.40
N GLU A 479 31.08 -116.84 -113.53
CA GLU A 479 29.79 -116.44 -112.94
C GLU A 479 29.79 -116.62 -111.41
N LEU A 480 30.28 -117.74 -110.90
CA LEU A 480 30.49 -117.98 -109.46
C LEU A 480 31.37 -116.89 -108.84
N LEU A 481 32.48 -116.54 -109.50
CA LEU A 481 33.38 -115.49 -109.02
C LEU A 481 32.69 -114.11 -108.99
N LYS A 482 31.96 -113.74 -110.05
CA LYS A 482 31.15 -112.51 -110.09
C LYS A 482 30.11 -112.48 -108.96
N ALA A 483 29.42 -113.60 -108.72
CA ALA A 483 28.45 -113.73 -107.64
C ALA A 483 29.11 -113.59 -106.25
N ARG A 484 30.27 -114.22 -106.04
CA ARG A 484 31.01 -114.15 -104.77
C ARG A 484 31.55 -112.75 -104.47
N VAL A 485 32.04 -112.03 -105.49
CA VAL A 485 32.45 -110.62 -105.35
C VAL A 485 31.26 -109.72 -105.01
N ARG A 486 30.08 -109.94 -105.61
CA ARG A 486 28.85 -109.23 -105.25
C ARG A 486 28.41 -109.53 -103.81
N TYR A 487 28.42 -110.80 -103.40
CA TYR A 487 28.08 -111.22 -102.04
C TYR A 487 29.02 -110.58 -100.99
N ASN A 488 30.34 -110.59 -101.24
CA ASN A 488 31.32 -109.98 -100.33
C ASN A 488 31.05 -108.49 -100.15
N ARG A 489 30.85 -107.73 -101.24
CA ARG A 489 30.52 -106.29 -101.17
C ARG A 489 29.24 -106.02 -100.38
N ILE A 490 28.18 -106.78 -100.63
CA ILE A 490 26.91 -106.64 -99.88
C ILE A 490 27.11 -106.97 -98.39
N SER A 491 27.94 -107.96 -98.06
CA SER A 491 28.30 -108.30 -96.68
C SER A 491 29.11 -107.20 -95.99
N GLU A 492 30.02 -106.56 -96.72
CA GLU A 492 30.79 -105.39 -96.26
C GLU A 492 29.88 -104.16 -96.05
N ASP A 493 28.96 -103.88 -96.98
CA ASP A 493 27.95 -102.82 -96.86
C ASP A 493 27.02 -103.05 -95.66
N ILE A 494 26.54 -104.29 -95.46
CA ILE A 494 25.72 -104.68 -94.30
C ILE A 494 26.50 -104.47 -93.00
N ARG A 495 27.78 -104.88 -92.94
CA ARG A 495 28.64 -104.64 -91.78
C ARG A 495 28.85 -103.14 -91.52
N GLY A 496 29.06 -102.34 -92.57
CA GLY A 496 29.16 -100.88 -92.47
C GLY A 496 27.87 -100.25 -91.94
N LYS A 497 26.70 -100.70 -92.40
CA LYS A 497 25.40 -100.25 -91.89
C LYS A 497 25.12 -100.69 -90.45
N GLN A 498 25.54 -101.90 -90.06
CA GLN A 498 25.45 -102.36 -88.68
C GLN A 498 26.29 -101.50 -87.73
N LEU A 499 27.50 -101.08 -88.13
CA LEU A 499 28.33 -100.14 -87.37
C LEU A 499 27.67 -98.76 -87.24
N GLN A 500 27.13 -98.20 -88.35
CA GLN A 500 26.38 -96.94 -88.32
C GLN A 500 25.17 -97.00 -87.37
N VAL A 501 24.40 -98.10 -87.39
CA VAL A 501 23.28 -98.32 -86.46
C VAL A 501 23.78 -98.47 -85.00
N GLN A 502 24.91 -99.13 -84.77
CA GLN A 502 25.49 -99.25 -83.43
C GLN A 502 25.92 -97.88 -82.88
N ASP A 503 26.54 -97.03 -83.70
CA ASP A 503 26.99 -95.69 -83.29
C ASP A 503 25.83 -94.72 -83.09
N HIS A 504 24.80 -94.74 -83.95
CA HIS A 504 23.56 -94.00 -83.70
C HIS A 504 22.84 -94.49 -82.43
N LYS A 505 22.91 -95.79 -82.10
CA LYS A 505 22.36 -96.32 -80.84
C LYS A 505 23.15 -95.81 -79.62
N LYS A 506 24.49 -95.74 -79.69
CA LYS A 506 25.33 -95.11 -78.66
C LYS A 506 24.99 -93.62 -78.50
N GLN A 507 24.88 -92.87 -79.60
CA GLN A 507 24.49 -91.46 -79.61
C GLN A 507 23.11 -91.25 -78.99
N HIS A 508 22.11 -92.07 -79.34
CA HIS A 508 20.78 -92.00 -78.75
C HIS A 508 20.82 -92.26 -77.23
N GLN A 509 21.57 -93.27 -76.78
CA GLN A 509 21.75 -93.55 -75.34
C GLN A 509 22.45 -92.40 -74.60
N GLN A 510 23.43 -91.73 -75.23
CA GLN A 510 24.09 -90.53 -74.67
C GLN A 510 23.16 -89.32 -74.63
N ILE A 511 22.30 -89.12 -75.64
CA ILE A 511 21.30 -88.04 -75.65
C ILE A 511 20.23 -88.33 -74.59
N GLN A 512 19.75 -89.58 -74.48
CA GLN A 512 18.76 -90.01 -73.50
C GLN A 512 19.28 -89.86 -72.06
N SER A 513 20.56 -90.19 -71.79
CA SER A 513 21.16 -89.99 -70.47
C SER A 513 21.38 -88.50 -70.16
N ARG A 514 21.80 -87.68 -71.14
CA ARG A 514 21.87 -86.20 -70.98
C ARG A 514 20.50 -85.58 -70.71
N LEU A 515 19.45 -86.01 -71.41
CA LEU A 515 18.07 -85.57 -71.14
C LEU A 515 17.60 -86.01 -69.74
N GLY A 516 17.93 -87.24 -69.31
CA GLY A 516 17.66 -87.71 -67.96
C GLY A 516 18.39 -86.90 -66.87
N MET A 517 19.63 -86.47 -67.12
CA MET A 517 20.37 -85.57 -66.23
C MET A 517 19.75 -84.16 -66.21
N LEU A 518 19.38 -83.60 -67.36
CA LEU A 518 18.72 -82.29 -67.45
C LEU A 518 17.34 -82.29 -66.76
N ALA A 519 16.55 -83.36 -66.89
CA ALA A 519 15.27 -83.52 -66.20
C ALA A 519 15.44 -83.56 -64.67
N LYS A 520 16.47 -84.27 -64.17
CA LYS A 520 16.84 -84.25 -62.74
C LYS A 520 17.32 -82.86 -62.30
N MET A 521 18.15 -82.19 -63.09
CA MET A 521 18.62 -80.85 -62.76
C MET A 521 17.46 -79.85 -62.71
N TYR A 522 16.51 -79.94 -63.65
CA TYR A 522 15.28 -79.14 -63.64
C TYR A 522 14.38 -79.44 -62.43
N SER A 523 14.26 -80.69 -61.98
CA SER A 523 13.49 -81.00 -60.77
C SER A 523 14.14 -80.42 -59.51
N VAL A 524 15.47 -80.42 -59.41
CA VAL A 524 16.22 -79.75 -58.32
C VAL A 524 16.03 -78.23 -58.39
N ILE A 525 16.17 -77.60 -59.58
CA ILE A 525 15.95 -76.16 -59.77
C ILE A 525 14.49 -75.79 -59.43
N LYS A 526 13.51 -76.63 -59.75
CA LYS A 526 12.10 -76.42 -59.37
C LYS A 526 11.88 -76.56 -57.86
N ALA A 527 12.53 -77.51 -57.20
CA ALA A 527 12.47 -77.67 -55.74
C ALA A 527 13.10 -76.45 -55.02
N GLU A 528 14.28 -76.01 -55.45
CA GLU A 528 14.93 -74.81 -54.91
C GLU A 528 14.15 -73.53 -55.23
N ARG A 529 13.56 -73.40 -56.44
CA ARG A 529 12.63 -72.29 -56.74
C ARG A 529 11.45 -72.27 -55.76
N ASN A 530 10.80 -73.41 -55.53
CA ASN A 530 9.67 -73.49 -54.59
C ASN A 530 10.11 -73.15 -53.15
N LYS A 531 11.29 -73.63 -52.72
CA LYS A 531 11.89 -73.29 -51.43
C LYS A 531 12.20 -71.79 -51.30
N CYS A 532 12.75 -71.16 -52.34
CA CYS A 532 12.97 -69.71 -52.38
C CYS A 532 11.66 -68.92 -52.36
N VAL A 533 10.60 -69.36 -53.06
CA VAL A 533 9.27 -68.74 -53.01
C VAL A 533 8.67 -68.86 -51.60
N ASN A 534 8.73 -70.03 -50.97
CA ASN A 534 8.25 -70.22 -49.60
C ASN A 534 9.03 -69.37 -48.60
N LEU A 535 10.36 -69.29 -48.72
CA LEU A 535 11.20 -68.41 -47.89
C LEU A 535 10.89 -66.93 -48.11
N ASN A 536 10.61 -66.52 -49.35
CA ASN A 536 10.20 -65.15 -49.66
C ASN A 536 8.82 -64.81 -49.08
N GLN A 537 7.85 -65.73 -49.16
CA GLN A 537 6.53 -65.57 -48.54
C GLN A 537 6.63 -65.48 -47.01
N ILE A 538 7.42 -66.35 -46.37
CA ILE A 538 7.67 -66.33 -44.92
C ILE A 538 8.39 -65.03 -44.52
N ALA A 539 9.35 -64.55 -45.32
CA ALA A 539 10.02 -63.28 -45.07
C ALA A 539 9.04 -62.10 -45.19
N THR A 540 8.22 -62.06 -46.24
CA THR A 540 7.20 -61.02 -46.45
C THR A 540 6.17 -61.01 -45.31
N GLN A 541 5.68 -62.18 -44.89
CA GLN A 541 4.76 -62.30 -43.76
C GLN A 541 5.40 -61.77 -42.47
N LYS A 542 6.65 -62.16 -42.17
CA LYS A 542 7.38 -61.63 -41.02
C LYS A 542 7.59 -60.11 -41.11
N THR A 543 7.84 -59.57 -42.30
CA THR A 543 7.94 -58.11 -42.49
C THR A 543 6.61 -57.43 -42.20
N SER A 544 5.46 -57.96 -42.63
CA SER A 544 4.14 -57.41 -42.23
C SER A 544 3.88 -57.52 -40.72
N GLU A 545 4.15 -58.67 -40.10
CA GLU A 545 4.00 -58.84 -38.65
C GLU A 545 4.88 -57.88 -37.84
N MET A 546 6.09 -57.56 -38.34
CA MET A 546 6.99 -56.58 -37.69
C MET A 546 6.56 -55.14 -37.97
N MET A 547 6.04 -54.82 -39.15
CA MET A 547 5.45 -53.50 -39.43
C MET A 547 4.20 -53.23 -38.58
N GLU A 548 3.38 -54.25 -38.31
CA GLU A 548 2.24 -54.12 -37.39
C GLU A 548 2.70 -53.93 -35.94
N LYS A 549 3.69 -54.70 -35.48
CA LYS A 549 4.32 -54.49 -34.15
C LYS A 549 4.95 -53.11 -34.01
N LEU A 550 5.61 -52.59 -35.05
CA LEU A 550 6.16 -51.23 -35.05
C LEU A 550 5.05 -50.18 -34.92
N LYS A 551 3.96 -50.29 -35.70
CA LYS A 551 2.80 -49.38 -35.57
C LYS A 551 2.15 -49.42 -34.18
N ILE A 552 2.06 -50.61 -33.57
CA ILE A 552 1.57 -50.74 -32.19
C ILE A 552 2.51 -50.00 -31.24
N LEU A 553 3.83 -50.25 -31.30
CA LEU A 553 4.83 -49.58 -30.47
C LEU A 553 4.91 -48.07 -30.69
N GLU A 554 4.71 -47.58 -31.92
CA GLU A 554 4.58 -46.15 -32.25
C GLU A 554 3.34 -45.53 -31.58
N SER A 555 2.21 -46.24 -31.62
CA SER A 555 0.98 -45.79 -30.95
C SER A 555 1.10 -45.81 -29.41
N GLU A 556 1.73 -46.84 -28.84
CA GLU A 556 2.03 -46.93 -27.41
C GLU A 556 3.00 -45.82 -26.98
N TYR A 557 4.04 -45.55 -27.79
CA TYR A 557 4.99 -44.46 -27.55
C TYR A 557 4.29 -43.10 -27.53
N GLU A 558 3.44 -42.79 -28.51
CA GLU A 558 2.75 -41.48 -28.54
C GLU A 558 1.68 -41.36 -27.43
N ILE A 559 1.05 -42.46 -27.01
CA ILE A 559 0.20 -42.50 -25.80
C ILE A 559 1.05 -42.25 -24.53
N GLN A 560 2.22 -42.88 -24.40
CA GLN A 560 3.12 -42.64 -23.27
C GLN A 560 3.68 -41.20 -23.27
N ARG A 561 3.98 -40.65 -24.44
CA ARG A 561 4.47 -39.28 -24.64
C ARG A 561 3.40 -38.25 -24.29
N THR A 562 2.17 -38.40 -24.82
CA THR A 562 1.06 -37.50 -24.52
C THR A 562 0.65 -37.56 -23.04
N THR A 563 0.62 -38.74 -22.43
CA THR A 563 0.38 -38.86 -20.98
C THR A 563 1.53 -38.32 -20.12
N ALA A 564 2.80 -38.44 -20.55
CA ALA A 564 3.94 -37.81 -19.89
C ALA A 564 3.89 -36.27 -19.98
N VAL A 565 3.56 -35.71 -21.15
CA VAL A 565 3.34 -34.26 -21.34
C VAL A 565 2.17 -33.77 -20.48
N GLY A 566 1.06 -34.52 -20.42
CA GLY A 566 -0.07 -34.23 -19.54
C GLY A 566 0.31 -34.21 -18.06
N ARG A 567 1.05 -35.22 -17.59
CA ARG A 567 1.59 -35.29 -16.22
C ARG A 567 2.54 -34.14 -15.92
N ASN A 568 3.44 -33.78 -16.84
CA ASN A 568 4.34 -32.64 -16.70
C ASN A 568 3.57 -31.30 -16.60
N ARG A 569 2.53 -31.10 -17.41
CA ARG A 569 1.67 -29.90 -17.34
C ARG A 569 0.92 -29.81 -16.01
N LEU A 570 0.44 -30.94 -15.47
CA LEU A 570 -0.17 -31.01 -14.14
C LEU A 570 0.84 -30.74 -13.02
N LEU A 571 2.05 -31.30 -13.10
CA LEU A 571 3.13 -31.07 -12.15
C LEU A 571 3.58 -29.59 -12.16
N GLN A 572 3.71 -28.97 -13.34
CA GLN A 572 4.02 -27.55 -13.47
C GLN A 572 2.92 -26.67 -12.86
N LYS A 573 1.63 -26.98 -13.12
CA LYS A 573 0.49 -26.29 -12.50
C LYS A 573 0.47 -26.45 -10.97
N SER A 574 0.90 -27.60 -10.45
CA SER A 574 1.05 -27.84 -9.01
C SER A 574 2.20 -27.01 -8.42
N ARG A 575 3.39 -27.04 -9.05
CA ARG A 575 4.57 -26.24 -8.65
C ARG A 575 4.26 -24.74 -8.63
N LEU A 576 3.56 -24.22 -9.64
CA LEU A 576 3.14 -22.81 -9.69
C LEU A 576 2.20 -22.46 -8.54
N LYS A 577 1.19 -23.29 -8.25
CA LYS A 577 0.31 -23.12 -7.07
C LYS A 577 1.09 -23.16 -5.76
N GLN A 578 2.06 -24.06 -5.62
CA GLN A 578 2.89 -24.17 -4.42
C GLN A 578 3.80 -22.95 -4.24
N ALA A 579 4.38 -22.41 -5.32
CA ALA A 579 5.15 -21.17 -5.30
C ALA A 579 4.27 -19.98 -4.88
N GLN A 580 3.11 -19.79 -5.52
CA GLN A 580 2.12 -18.77 -5.15
C GLN A 580 1.65 -18.89 -3.69
N SER A 581 1.48 -20.12 -3.19
CA SER A 581 1.13 -20.40 -1.80
C SER A 581 2.29 -20.20 -0.82
N SER A 582 3.55 -20.22 -1.27
CA SER A 582 4.68 -19.74 -0.45
C SER A 582 4.67 -18.22 -0.41
N THR A 583 4.72 -17.54 -1.57
CA THR A 583 4.78 -16.07 -1.61
C THR A 583 3.63 -15.41 -0.86
N LEU A 584 2.42 -15.99 -0.90
CA LEU A 584 1.27 -15.51 -0.11
C LEU A 584 1.41 -15.80 1.39
N ARG A 585 1.98 -16.94 1.81
CA ARG A 585 2.27 -17.19 3.23
C ARG A 585 3.36 -16.27 3.75
N ASP A 586 4.36 -15.99 2.93
CA ASP A 586 5.52 -15.20 3.32
C ASP A 586 5.17 -13.69 3.32
N SER A 587 4.27 -13.22 2.44
CA SER A 587 3.66 -11.89 2.59
C SER A 587 2.78 -11.80 3.85
N LEU A 588 1.86 -12.76 4.07
CA LEU A 588 1.01 -12.78 5.26
C LEU A 588 1.82 -12.88 6.57
N ARG A 589 2.95 -13.59 6.58
CA ARG A 589 3.90 -13.61 7.71
C ARG A 589 4.54 -12.26 7.95
N ASN A 590 4.95 -11.56 6.89
CA ASN A 590 5.51 -10.21 7.01
C ASN A 590 4.46 -9.23 7.55
N ASP A 591 3.21 -9.34 7.10
CA ASP A 591 2.12 -8.48 7.56
C ASP A 591 1.72 -8.80 9.01
N ILE A 592 1.62 -10.07 9.39
CA ILE A 592 1.47 -10.50 10.80
C ILE A 592 2.63 -9.98 11.67
N SER A 593 3.86 -9.97 11.15
CA SER A 593 5.03 -9.45 11.88
C SER A 593 4.98 -7.94 12.08
N LYS A 594 4.48 -7.17 11.09
CA LYS A 594 4.23 -5.73 11.23
C LYS A 594 3.15 -5.45 12.27
N GLU A 595 2.01 -6.13 12.18
CA GLU A 595 0.91 -5.97 13.13
C GLU A 595 1.32 -6.35 14.56
N ALA A 596 2.11 -7.41 14.73
CA ALA A 596 2.68 -7.78 16.02
C ALA A 596 3.64 -6.71 16.57
N TRP A 597 4.48 -6.11 15.72
CA TRP A 597 5.38 -5.02 16.11
C TRP A 597 4.60 -3.75 16.51
N MET A 598 3.62 -3.33 15.71
CA MET A 598 2.73 -2.20 16.02
C MET A 598 1.96 -2.43 17.33
N LEU A 599 1.48 -3.66 17.55
CA LEU A 599 0.75 -4.03 18.76
C LEU A 599 1.62 -3.98 20.01
N GLU A 600 2.90 -4.37 19.91
CA GLU A 600 3.86 -4.27 21.02
C GLU A 600 4.33 -2.83 21.26
N GLU A 601 4.55 -2.03 20.22
CA GLU A 601 4.80 -0.58 20.37
C GLU A 601 3.63 0.13 21.10
N MET A 602 2.40 -0.24 20.75
CA MET A 602 1.15 0.22 21.41
C MET A 602 0.86 -0.46 22.76
N ARG A 603 1.71 -1.39 23.21
CA ARG A 603 1.78 -1.85 24.61
C ARG A 603 2.82 -1.04 25.38
N CYS A 604 4.02 -0.85 24.84
CA CYS A 604 5.06 -0.01 25.46
C CYS A 604 4.52 1.39 25.79
N LYS A 605 3.91 2.08 24.81
CA LYS A 605 3.27 3.41 25.01
C LYS A 605 2.19 3.40 26.09
N ARG A 606 1.46 2.29 26.24
CA ARG A 606 0.40 2.12 27.25
C ARG A 606 0.98 1.87 28.64
N ASP A 607 2.10 1.16 28.73
CA ASP A 607 2.82 0.92 29.97
C ASP A 607 3.58 2.15 30.45
N GLU A 608 4.15 2.95 29.55
CA GLU A 608 4.66 4.29 29.84
C GLU A 608 3.56 5.21 30.39
N GLN A 609 2.40 5.24 29.73
CA GLN A 609 1.22 5.97 30.23
C GLN A 609 0.75 5.45 31.60
N ARG A 610 0.70 4.12 31.80
CA ARG A 610 0.35 3.50 33.09
C ARG A 610 1.33 3.90 34.21
N VAL A 611 2.63 3.88 33.93
CA VAL A 611 3.68 4.34 34.87
C VAL A 611 3.54 5.83 35.16
N ASN A 612 3.24 6.66 34.16
CA ASN A 612 3.06 8.11 34.37
C ASN A 612 1.77 8.43 35.14
N ILE A 613 0.68 7.70 34.93
CA ILE A 613 -0.54 7.77 35.75
C ILE A 613 -0.21 7.39 37.22
N SER A 614 0.56 6.32 37.45
CA SER A 614 0.99 5.96 38.82
C SER A 614 1.87 7.04 39.48
N LYS A 615 2.76 7.70 38.74
CA LYS A 615 3.53 8.86 39.26
C LYS A 615 2.62 10.02 39.64
N LEU A 616 1.66 10.38 38.78
CA LEU A 616 0.71 11.46 39.03
C LEU A 616 -0.21 11.14 40.22
N ALA A 617 -0.72 9.91 40.34
CA ALA A 617 -1.49 9.47 41.49
C ALA A 617 -0.68 9.55 42.80
N HIS A 618 0.60 9.18 42.77
CA HIS A 618 1.48 9.32 43.95
C HIS A 618 1.72 10.79 44.32
N LEU A 619 1.88 11.69 43.32
CA LEU A 619 2.00 13.13 43.54
C LEU A 619 0.71 13.73 44.13
N ILE A 620 -0.47 13.32 43.62
CA ILE A 620 -1.77 13.73 44.15
C ILE A 620 -1.91 13.30 45.61
N ASN A 621 -1.68 12.02 45.93
CA ASN A 621 -1.73 11.52 47.32
C ASN A 621 -0.75 12.27 48.25
N SER A 622 0.44 12.63 47.75
CA SER A 622 1.42 13.45 48.49
C SER A 622 0.89 14.86 48.78
N GLN A 623 0.28 15.51 47.78
CA GLN A 623 -0.35 16.83 47.93
C GLN A 623 -1.59 16.78 48.85
N GLU A 624 -2.43 15.74 48.76
CA GLU A 624 -3.55 15.51 49.67
C GLU A 624 -3.08 15.34 51.12
N HIS A 625 -2.00 14.59 51.36
CA HIS A 625 -1.40 14.49 52.70
C HIS A 625 -0.86 15.83 53.21
N GLN A 626 -0.26 16.66 52.35
CA GLN A 626 0.18 18.01 52.71
C GLN A 626 -1.01 18.93 53.03
N LEU A 627 -2.08 18.90 52.23
CA LEU A 627 -3.31 19.64 52.48
C LEU A 627 -3.99 19.21 53.80
N LEU A 628 -4.07 17.91 54.08
CA LEU A 628 -4.58 17.37 55.35
C LEU A 628 -3.71 17.79 56.54
N HIS A 629 -2.39 17.86 56.39
CA HIS A 629 -1.49 18.37 57.42
C HIS A 629 -1.73 19.88 57.69
N ILE A 630 -1.84 20.69 56.63
CA ILE A 630 -2.14 22.12 56.73
C ILE A 630 -3.52 22.34 57.37
N HIS A 631 -4.54 21.56 56.98
CA HIS A 631 -5.88 21.66 57.57
C HIS A 631 -5.87 21.36 59.07
N LYS A 632 -5.19 20.29 59.50
CA LYS A 632 -5.03 19.96 60.93
C LYS A 632 -4.27 21.04 61.70
N SER A 633 -3.22 21.61 61.12
CA SER A 633 -2.46 22.74 61.70
C SER A 633 -3.33 23.99 61.85
N HIS A 634 -4.16 24.31 60.85
CA HIS A 634 -5.12 25.41 60.92
C HIS A 634 -6.22 25.15 61.97
N GLU A 635 -6.76 23.92 62.04
CA GLU A 635 -7.70 23.52 63.10
C GLU A 635 -7.12 23.71 64.50
N THR A 636 -5.87 23.31 64.76
CA THR A 636 -5.24 23.49 66.07
C THR A 636 -4.98 24.96 66.35
N ALA A 637 -4.53 25.76 65.36
CA ALA A 637 -4.40 27.21 65.52
C ALA A 637 -5.75 27.89 65.86
N VAL A 638 -6.86 27.47 65.21
CA VAL A 638 -8.20 27.98 65.51
C VAL A 638 -8.69 27.55 66.90
N LYS A 639 -8.42 26.31 67.32
CA LYS A 639 -8.74 25.82 68.68
C LYS A 639 -7.98 26.64 69.73
N ASN A 640 -6.66 26.73 69.64
CA ASN A 640 -5.81 27.51 70.54
C ASN A 640 -6.25 28.99 70.62
N ARG A 641 -6.59 29.62 69.47
CA ARG A 641 -7.11 31.00 69.42
C ARG A 641 -8.47 31.14 70.11
N ASN A 642 -9.36 30.15 69.96
CA ASN A 642 -10.66 30.16 70.61
C ASN A 642 -10.52 29.96 72.13
N GLU A 643 -9.64 29.07 72.57
CA GLU A 643 -9.30 28.85 73.98
C GLU A 643 -8.69 30.12 74.61
N GLN A 644 -7.75 30.77 73.94
CA GLN A 644 -7.21 32.08 74.34
C GLN A 644 -8.29 33.16 74.41
N ARG A 645 -9.26 33.17 73.48
CA ARG A 645 -10.39 34.11 73.52
C ARG A 645 -11.30 33.86 74.72
N VAL A 646 -11.54 32.60 75.11
CA VAL A 646 -12.29 32.27 76.32
C VAL A 646 -11.53 32.77 77.56
N GLN A 647 -10.23 32.50 77.67
CA GLN A 647 -9.37 32.98 78.77
C GLN A 647 -9.22 34.51 78.85
N LEU A 648 -9.49 35.24 77.76
CA LEU A 648 -9.58 36.69 77.74
C LEU A 648 -10.95 37.17 78.24
N LEU A 649 -12.04 36.55 77.80
CA LEU A 649 -13.39 36.85 78.29
C LEU A 649 -13.51 36.56 79.80
N GLU A 650 -13.00 35.43 80.27
CA GLU A 650 -12.92 35.08 81.70
C GLU A 650 -12.18 36.17 82.51
N ARG A 651 -11.11 36.77 81.95
CA ARG A 651 -10.39 37.88 82.59
C ARG A 651 -11.09 39.23 82.47
N GLU A 652 -11.83 39.49 81.39
CA GLU A 652 -12.66 40.68 81.25
C GLU A 652 -13.82 40.62 82.27
N GLU A 653 -14.41 39.44 82.50
CA GLU A 653 -15.40 39.19 83.55
C GLU A 653 -14.80 39.35 84.96
N GLU A 654 -13.61 38.79 85.23
CA GLU A 654 -12.87 39.03 86.49
C GLU A 654 -12.65 40.54 86.73
N LEU A 655 -12.22 41.29 85.71
CA LEU A 655 -11.99 42.73 85.80
C LEU A 655 -13.29 43.51 86.06
N CYS A 656 -14.39 43.17 85.39
CA CYS A 656 -15.71 43.76 85.70
C CYS A 656 -16.10 43.54 87.16
N ILE A 657 -15.95 42.31 87.67
CA ILE A 657 -16.21 41.97 89.08
C ILE A 657 -15.29 42.75 90.04
N PHE A 658 -14.04 43.03 89.66
CA PHE A 658 -13.16 43.90 90.44
C PHE A 658 -13.59 45.36 90.41
N TYR A 659 -13.99 45.91 89.26
CA TYR A 659 -14.53 47.28 89.18
C TYR A 659 -15.81 47.45 90.00
N GLU A 660 -16.74 46.49 89.95
CA GLU A 660 -17.95 46.52 90.80
C GLU A 660 -17.61 46.52 92.29
N LYS A 661 -16.62 45.71 92.72
CA LYS A 661 -16.14 45.68 94.11
C LYS A 661 -15.46 46.99 94.52
N VAL A 662 -14.65 47.59 93.66
CA VAL A 662 -13.98 48.88 93.93
C VAL A 662 -15.03 49.98 94.04
N ASN A 663 -15.95 50.09 93.09
CA ASN A 663 -17.02 51.10 93.12
C ASN A 663 -17.89 50.96 94.38
N GLY A 664 -18.26 49.73 94.77
CA GLY A 664 -19.00 49.48 96.02
C GLY A 664 -18.20 49.82 97.29
N GLN A 665 -16.88 49.61 97.28
CA GLN A 665 -16.00 50.06 98.37
C GLN A 665 -15.86 51.58 98.41
N GLU A 666 -15.76 52.26 97.27
CA GLU A 666 -15.74 53.72 97.19
C GLU A 666 -17.05 54.34 97.69
N SER A 667 -18.22 53.77 97.33
CA SER A 667 -19.51 54.19 97.90
C SER A 667 -19.56 54.00 99.41
N LEU A 668 -19.12 52.85 99.93
CA LEU A 668 -19.06 52.59 101.37
C LEU A 668 -18.08 53.53 102.11
N ILE A 669 -16.98 53.92 101.46
CA ILE A 669 -16.03 54.91 102.00
C ILE A 669 -16.67 56.30 102.00
N GLN A 670 -17.44 56.68 100.97
CA GLN A 670 -18.17 57.95 100.95
C GLN A 670 -19.24 58.00 102.05
N GLU A 671 -20.03 56.93 102.25
CA GLU A 671 -20.97 56.80 103.37
C GLU A 671 -20.25 56.96 104.73
N ARG A 672 -19.15 56.25 104.94
CA ARG A 672 -18.38 56.31 106.19
C ARG A 672 -17.69 57.66 106.40
N ASN A 673 -17.27 58.35 105.35
CA ASN A 673 -16.73 59.70 105.45
C ASN A 673 -17.81 60.71 105.88
N LEU A 674 -19.03 60.61 105.33
CA LEU A 674 -20.16 61.44 105.77
C LEU A 674 -20.56 61.17 107.23
N GLU A 675 -20.50 59.91 107.67
CA GLU A 675 -20.67 59.56 109.10
C GLU A 675 -19.57 60.19 109.99
N ILE A 676 -18.32 60.22 109.51
CA ILE A 676 -17.20 60.86 110.23
C ILE A 676 -17.36 62.38 110.26
N GLU A 677 -17.70 63.02 109.14
CA GLU A 677 -17.93 64.47 109.05
C GLU A 677 -19.03 64.91 110.02
N ALA A 678 -20.15 64.17 110.10
CA ALA A 678 -21.22 64.45 111.07
C ALA A 678 -20.76 64.30 112.53
N LEU A 679 -19.89 63.32 112.84
CA LEU A 679 -19.29 63.16 114.16
C LEU A 679 -18.25 64.25 114.47
N GLU A 680 -17.51 64.75 113.47
CA GLU A 680 -16.61 65.90 113.64
C GLU A 680 -17.38 67.21 113.87
N GLU A 681 -18.53 67.41 113.21
CA GLU A 681 -19.46 68.50 113.49
C GLU A 681 -20.07 68.39 114.90
N GLU A 682 -20.49 67.19 115.34
CA GLU A 682 -20.95 66.97 116.72
C GLU A 682 -19.85 67.31 117.73
N ILE A 683 -18.62 66.81 117.52
CA ILE A 683 -17.44 67.12 118.34
C ILE A 683 -17.14 68.63 118.32
N HIS A 684 -17.32 69.32 117.19
CA HIS A 684 -17.17 70.78 117.10
C HIS A 684 -18.24 71.50 117.94
N SER A 685 -19.50 71.09 117.85
CA SER A 685 -20.60 71.67 118.64
C SER A 685 -20.38 71.49 120.16
N LEU A 686 -19.92 70.31 120.57
CA LEU A 686 -19.57 70.00 121.95
C LEU A 686 -18.35 70.80 122.44
N ARG A 687 -17.35 71.03 121.57
CA ARG A 687 -16.22 71.94 121.88
C ARG A 687 -16.68 73.39 122.05
N MET A 688 -17.59 73.86 121.21
CA MET A 688 -18.16 75.21 121.31
C MET A 688 -18.96 75.38 122.62
N LEU A 689 -19.80 74.41 122.98
CA LEU A 689 -20.48 74.37 124.28
C LEU A 689 -19.48 74.40 125.45
N ILE A 690 -18.42 73.58 125.41
CA ILE A 690 -17.36 73.60 126.44
C ILE A 690 -16.64 74.96 126.53
N THR A 691 -16.46 75.68 125.41
CA THR A 691 -15.88 77.03 125.45
C THR A 691 -16.84 78.08 126.01
N GLU A 692 -18.14 77.96 125.77
CA GLU A 692 -19.16 78.85 126.33
C GLU A 692 -19.34 78.63 127.84
N GLU A 693 -19.42 77.37 128.30
CA GLU A 693 -19.42 77.03 129.73
C GLU A 693 -18.18 77.57 130.45
N ARG A 694 -16.99 77.46 129.84
CA ARG A 694 -15.76 78.08 130.35
C ARG A 694 -15.87 79.61 130.42
N ARG A 695 -16.46 80.26 129.41
CA ARG A 695 -16.68 81.71 129.39
C ARG A 695 -17.64 82.15 130.51
N GLN A 696 -18.67 81.37 130.80
CA GLN A 696 -19.59 81.62 131.92
C GLN A 696 -18.90 81.41 133.27
N ILE A 697 -18.09 80.36 133.43
CA ILE A 697 -17.26 80.15 134.63
C ILE A 697 -16.30 81.34 134.84
N ASP A 698 -15.61 81.81 133.80
CA ASP A 698 -14.72 82.98 133.86
C ASP A 698 -15.47 84.27 134.22
N LEU A 699 -16.69 84.45 133.73
CA LEU A 699 -17.55 85.59 134.07
C LEU A 699 -17.97 85.55 135.54
N CYS A 700 -18.41 84.39 136.02
CA CYS A 700 -18.75 84.17 137.43
C CYS A 700 -17.53 84.41 138.34
N GLN A 701 -16.34 83.91 137.97
CA GLN A 701 -15.10 84.18 138.70
C GLN A 701 -14.78 85.69 138.77
N LYS A 702 -14.99 86.44 137.68
CA LYS A 702 -14.80 87.91 137.65
C LYS A 702 -15.83 88.68 138.49
N GLN A 703 -16.99 88.10 138.81
CA GLN A 703 -17.98 88.69 139.71
C GLN A 703 -17.67 88.44 141.20
N VAL A 704 -16.89 87.41 141.54
CA VAL A 704 -16.53 87.10 142.95
C VAL A 704 -15.81 88.28 143.66
N PRO A 705 -14.84 88.98 143.06
CA PRO A 705 -14.24 90.18 143.67
C PRO A 705 -15.25 91.29 143.95
N CYS A 706 -16.22 91.53 143.05
CA CYS A 706 -17.26 92.54 143.26
C CYS A 706 -18.19 92.15 144.42
N LYS A 707 -18.56 90.87 144.54
CA LYS A 707 -19.31 90.35 145.68
C LYS A 707 -18.53 90.52 146.99
N LYS A 708 -17.23 90.22 147.00
CA LYS A 708 -16.36 90.41 148.18
C LYS A 708 -16.22 91.88 148.56
N ALA A 709 -16.04 92.78 147.60
CA ALA A 709 -16.01 94.21 147.84
C ALA A 709 -17.32 94.71 148.47
N MET A 710 -18.48 94.22 147.99
CA MET A 710 -19.77 94.51 148.62
C MET A 710 -19.93 93.88 150.01
N GLU A 711 -19.38 92.69 150.27
CA GLU A 711 -19.35 92.07 151.60
C GLU A 711 -18.45 92.87 152.58
N GLU A 712 -17.32 93.38 152.10
CA GLU A 712 -16.41 94.27 152.84
C GLU A 712 -17.04 95.65 153.09
N GLU A 713 -17.71 96.25 152.10
CA GLU A 713 -18.50 97.48 152.26
C GLU A 713 -19.65 97.29 153.24
N ILE A 714 -20.37 96.15 153.20
CA ILE A 714 -21.42 95.82 154.17
C ILE A 714 -20.83 95.70 155.58
N ALA A 715 -19.66 95.07 155.75
CA ALA A 715 -19.00 94.98 157.06
C ALA A 715 -18.54 96.36 157.57
N LEU A 716 -17.99 97.20 156.69
CA LEU A 716 -17.53 98.56 157.01
C LEU A 716 -18.73 99.47 157.35
N LEU A 717 -19.82 99.37 156.59
CA LEU A 717 -21.10 100.02 156.88
C LEU A 717 -21.72 99.49 158.18
N GLN A 718 -21.58 98.21 158.53
CA GLN A 718 -22.05 97.65 159.81
C GLN A 718 -21.24 98.19 161.00
N ILE A 719 -19.92 98.35 160.85
CA ILE A 719 -19.07 99.01 161.86
C ILE A 719 -19.50 100.48 162.03
N GLN A 720 -19.65 101.21 160.93
CA GLN A 720 -20.18 102.59 160.96
C GLN A 720 -21.59 102.64 161.57
N LEU A 721 -22.46 101.66 161.32
CA LEU A 721 -23.78 101.54 161.95
C LEU A 721 -23.69 101.28 163.46
N SER A 722 -22.64 100.62 163.97
CA SER A 722 -22.41 100.51 165.41
C SER A 722 -21.96 101.83 166.03
N GLU A 723 -20.97 102.52 165.45
CA GLU A 723 -20.54 103.86 165.92
C GLU A 723 -21.67 104.90 165.81
N CYS A 724 -22.49 104.81 164.78
CA CYS A 724 -23.69 105.62 164.63
C CYS A 724 -24.78 105.22 165.64
N ARG A 725 -24.96 103.93 165.97
CA ARG A 725 -25.91 103.50 167.01
C ARG A 725 -25.53 103.99 168.40
N ASP A 726 -24.24 104.02 168.74
CA ASP A 726 -23.78 104.57 170.03
C ASP A 726 -23.99 106.09 170.09
N ARG A 727 -23.78 106.80 168.97
CA ARG A 727 -24.14 108.23 168.86
C ARG A 727 -25.65 108.46 168.91
N VAL A 728 -26.42 107.65 168.21
CA VAL A 728 -27.89 107.68 168.19
C VAL A 728 -28.46 107.40 169.58
N LEU A 729 -27.93 106.44 170.36
CA LEU A 729 -28.31 106.24 171.76
C LEU A 729 -28.05 107.45 172.69
N SER A 730 -27.17 108.38 172.29
CA SER A 730 -26.97 109.65 173.00
C SER A 730 -27.88 110.79 172.48
N LEU A 731 -28.46 110.65 171.29
CA LEU A 731 -29.30 111.65 170.61
C LEU A 731 -30.80 111.27 170.58
N ASP A 732 -31.16 110.00 170.74
CA ASP A 732 -32.55 109.49 170.91
C ASP A 732 -33.20 109.95 172.22
N LYS A 733 -32.42 110.57 173.12
CA LYS A 733 -32.95 111.35 174.25
C LYS A 733 -33.43 112.75 173.83
N THR A 734 -33.24 113.14 172.58
CA THR A 734 -33.38 114.51 172.07
C THR A 734 -33.80 114.53 170.60
N LEU A 735 -35.12 114.33 170.37
CA LEU A 735 -35.92 114.55 169.14
C LEU A 735 -36.32 113.28 168.37
N GLU A 736 -37.61 113.19 168.10
CA GLU A 736 -38.30 112.07 167.46
C GLU A 736 -38.58 112.34 165.96
N ASP A 737 -38.61 111.26 165.17
CA ASP A 737 -39.49 110.99 164.00
C ASP A 737 -39.15 111.35 162.51
N HIS A 738 -39.51 110.38 161.64
CA HIS A 738 -39.84 110.41 160.18
C HIS A 738 -38.77 110.13 159.06
N ALA A 739 -39.23 109.62 157.88
CA ALA A 739 -38.45 108.80 156.90
C ALA A 739 -38.97 108.74 155.41
N THR A 740 -38.33 107.90 154.54
CA THR A 740 -38.72 107.33 153.17
C THR A 740 -38.46 108.13 151.84
N GLU A 741 -38.38 107.63 150.56
CA GLU A 741 -37.96 106.34 149.84
C GLU A 741 -38.17 106.37 148.24
N LYS A 742 -37.69 105.36 147.42
CA LYS A 742 -38.08 104.87 146.00
C LYS A 742 -37.34 105.43 144.71
N GLN A 743 -37.38 104.96 143.42
CA GLN A 743 -38.11 103.93 142.56
C GLN A 743 -37.36 103.54 141.19
N ALA A 744 -37.93 102.75 140.20
CA ALA A 744 -37.28 102.17 138.95
C ALA A 744 -38.19 101.91 137.66
N ARG A 745 -37.74 101.28 136.50
CA ARG A 745 -38.51 101.10 135.17
C ARG A 745 -38.02 100.06 134.04
N GLU A 746 -38.81 99.73 132.95
CA GLU A 746 -38.64 98.67 131.84
C GLU A 746 -39.20 98.97 130.35
N LEU A 747 -39.10 98.06 129.29
CA LEU A 747 -39.52 98.18 127.80
C LEU A 747 -39.83 96.84 126.93
N SER A 748 -40.21 96.86 125.59
CA SER A 748 -40.97 95.79 124.77
C SER A 748 -40.74 95.50 123.20
N GLY A 749 -41.54 94.63 122.47
CA GLY A 749 -41.54 94.27 120.97
C GLY A 749 -42.71 93.35 120.36
N GLU A 750 -42.85 93.09 119.00
CA GLU A 750 -44.03 92.44 118.24
C GLU A 750 -43.79 91.61 116.90
N ASP A 751 -44.82 90.97 116.25
CA ASP A 751 -44.80 89.93 115.13
C ASP A 751 -45.93 90.00 113.99
N PRO A 752 -45.88 89.26 112.83
CA PRO A 752 -46.76 89.39 111.60
C PRO A 752 -47.88 88.32 111.33
N SER A 753 -48.55 88.32 110.15
CA SER A 753 -49.93 87.76 109.92
C SER A 753 -50.19 86.78 108.72
N TYR A 754 -51.24 85.95 108.85
CA TYR A 754 -51.62 84.78 108.02
C TYR A 754 -51.97 85.06 106.54
N ALA A 755 -52.53 86.23 106.21
CA ALA A 755 -53.04 86.49 104.85
C ALA A 755 -51.94 86.60 103.77
N GLU A 756 -50.70 86.91 104.17
CA GLU A 756 -49.57 87.07 103.26
C GLU A 756 -48.99 85.71 102.83
N LEU A 757 -49.09 84.69 103.68
CA LEU A 757 -48.63 83.32 103.39
C LEU A 757 -49.41 82.68 102.24
N ILE A 758 -50.76 82.74 102.25
CA ILE A 758 -51.60 82.12 101.21
C ILE A 758 -51.25 82.66 99.82
N LYS A 759 -51.03 83.98 99.72
CA LYS A 759 -50.71 84.67 98.47
C LYS A 759 -49.33 84.34 97.91
N ILE A 760 -48.45 83.75 98.73
CA ILE A 760 -47.15 83.19 98.30
C ILE A 760 -47.34 81.75 97.81
N THR A 761 -48.20 80.95 98.45
CA THR A 761 -48.52 79.57 98.03
C THR A 761 -49.08 79.52 96.61
N GLU A 762 -50.10 80.33 96.31
CA GLU A 762 -50.74 80.40 94.98
C GLU A 762 -49.73 80.73 93.85
N GLN A 763 -48.71 81.54 94.14
CA GLN A 763 -47.66 81.90 93.18
C GLN A 763 -46.64 80.77 92.93
N LEU A 764 -46.52 79.82 93.86
CA LEU A 764 -45.66 78.65 93.71
C LEU A 764 -46.38 77.54 92.91
N GLU A 765 -47.68 77.36 93.08
CA GLU A 765 -48.49 76.39 92.33
C GLU A 765 -48.52 76.70 90.83
N VAL A 766 -48.72 77.97 90.45
CA VAL A 766 -48.65 78.40 89.03
C VAL A 766 -47.27 78.14 88.42
N ARG A 767 -46.20 78.36 89.20
CA ARG A 767 -44.81 78.08 88.78
C ARG A 767 -44.52 76.58 88.67
N LEU A 768 -45.21 75.72 89.40
CA LEU A 768 -45.11 74.27 89.29
C LEU A 768 -45.73 73.78 87.98
N ALA A 769 -46.96 74.19 87.69
CA ALA A 769 -47.67 73.84 86.45
C ALA A 769 -46.89 74.30 85.18
N GLU A 770 -46.29 75.50 85.21
CA GLU A 770 -45.40 75.98 84.15
C GLU A 770 -44.13 75.13 83.95
N LYS A 771 -43.70 74.38 84.96
CA LYS A 771 -42.53 73.49 84.89
C LYS A 771 -42.92 72.10 84.39
N GLU A 772 -44.03 71.57 84.86
CA GLU A 772 -44.58 70.28 84.42
C GLU A 772 -44.89 70.28 82.92
N ALA A 773 -45.54 71.34 82.42
CA ALA A 773 -45.84 71.49 80.98
C ALA A 773 -44.56 71.45 80.12
N ARG A 774 -43.51 72.17 80.53
CA ARG A 774 -42.21 72.18 79.83
C ARG A 774 -41.47 70.85 79.94
N LEU A 775 -41.69 70.08 81.00
CA LEU A 775 -41.09 68.75 81.15
C LEU A 775 -41.71 67.78 80.14
N LEU A 776 -43.03 67.81 79.98
CA LEU A 776 -43.80 67.05 78.99
C LEU A 776 -43.41 67.39 77.54
N GLU A 777 -43.16 68.68 77.23
CA GLU A 777 -42.60 69.09 75.93
C GLU A 777 -41.21 68.49 75.66
N ASN A 778 -40.34 68.43 76.69
CA ASN A 778 -39.01 67.83 76.57
C ASN A 778 -39.05 66.30 76.44
N GLU A 779 -40.01 65.62 77.09
CA GLU A 779 -40.22 64.18 76.93
C GLU A 779 -40.67 63.82 75.51
N LEU A 780 -41.64 64.56 74.95
CA LEU A 780 -42.07 64.39 73.56
C LEU A 780 -40.93 64.68 72.56
N ALA A 781 -40.10 65.68 72.83
CA ALA A 781 -38.90 65.95 72.04
C ALA A 781 -37.87 64.80 72.15
N TYR A 782 -37.69 64.23 73.34
CA TYR A 782 -36.81 63.09 73.58
C TYR A 782 -37.29 61.81 72.88
N GLU A 783 -38.59 61.51 72.89
CA GLU A 783 -39.15 60.40 72.11
C GLU A 783 -38.92 60.61 70.61
N GLN A 784 -39.20 61.81 70.10
CA GLN A 784 -39.01 62.15 68.69
C GLN A 784 -37.54 61.98 68.25
N VAL A 785 -36.59 62.49 69.05
CA VAL A 785 -35.14 62.32 68.82
C VAL A 785 -34.72 60.85 68.93
N THR A 786 -35.20 60.12 69.94
CA THR A 786 -34.88 58.69 70.12
C THR A 786 -35.36 57.86 68.93
N ARG A 787 -36.58 58.13 68.42
CA ARG A 787 -37.17 57.48 67.25
C ARG A 787 -36.40 57.78 65.97
N LEU A 788 -35.94 59.02 65.79
CA LEU A 788 -35.05 59.40 64.68
C LEU A 788 -33.66 58.74 64.79
N CYS A 789 -33.09 58.65 65.99
CA CYS A 789 -31.84 57.94 66.26
C CYS A 789 -31.96 56.43 65.96
N GLN A 790 -33.09 55.80 66.31
CA GLN A 790 -33.37 54.41 65.95
C GLN A 790 -33.50 54.23 64.43
N GLN A 791 -34.24 55.10 63.73
CA GLN A 791 -34.33 55.08 62.26
C GLN A 791 -32.99 55.37 61.57
N SER A 792 -32.10 56.14 62.20
CA SER A 792 -30.74 56.37 61.72
C SER A 792 -29.87 55.12 61.92
N ARG A 793 -29.94 54.49 63.09
CA ARG A 793 -29.22 53.23 63.38
C ARG A 793 -29.63 52.10 62.42
N THR A 794 -30.92 51.87 62.20
CA THR A 794 -31.37 50.79 61.29
C THR A 794 -30.97 51.04 59.84
N LYS A 795 -30.97 52.31 59.38
CA LYS A 795 -30.41 52.68 58.06
C LYS A 795 -28.89 52.48 57.97
N VAL A 796 -28.16 52.77 59.05
CA VAL A 796 -26.71 52.52 59.14
C VAL A 796 -26.41 51.02 59.22
N GLU A 797 -27.29 50.22 59.81
CA GLU A 797 -27.17 48.76 59.87
C GLU A 797 -27.46 48.12 58.51
N SER A 798 -28.54 48.50 57.82
CA SER A 798 -28.78 48.04 56.44
C SER A 798 -27.66 48.49 55.49
N ALA A 799 -27.15 49.72 55.61
CA ALA A 799 -26.01 50.19 54.81
C ALA A 799 -24.70 49.44 55.14
N LYS A 800 -24.52 48.92 56.36
CA LYS A 800 -23.41 48.02 56.70
C LYS A 800 -23.58 46.65 56.05
N GLU A 801 -24.80 46.11 55.98
CA GLU A 801 -25.07 44.85 55.27
C GLU A 801 -24.89 45.00 53.76
N ASP A 802 -25.39 46.08 53.16
CA ASP A 802 -25.14 46.42 51.75
C ASP A 802 -23.64 46.55 51.46
N SER A 803 -22.91 47.29 52.31
CA SER A 803 -21.45 47.43 52.19
C SER A 803 -20.71 46.09 52.39
N LEU A 804 -21.18 45.22 53.28
CA LEU A 804 -20.64 43.86 53.46
C LEU A 804 -20.89 42.96 52.24
N THR A 805 -22.09 43.02 51.64
CA THR A 805 -22.38 42.23 50.42
C THR A 805 -21.62 42.78 49.21
N LEU A 806 -21.43 44.10 49.12
CA LEU A 806 -20.56 44.72 48.12
C LEU A 806 -19.09 44.30 48.32
N ALA A 807 -18.57 44.32 49.55
CA ALA A 807 -17.22 43.87 49.86
C ALA A 807 -17.02 42.37 49.57
N LYS A 808 -18.04 41.52 49.79
CA LYS A 808 -18.02 40.11 49.37
C LYS A 808 -17.93 39.99 47.85
N LYS A 809 -18.81 40.67 47.09
CA LYS A 809 -18.78 40.71 45.62
C LYS A 809 -17.45 41.24 45.07
N VAL A 810 -16.87 42.27 45.67
CA VAL A 810 -15.55 42.80 45.29
C VAL A 810 -14.45 41.78 45.55
N ASN A 811 -14.48 41.05 46.66
CA ASN A 811 -13.53 39.96 46.91
C ASN A 811 -13.72 38.78 45.95
N GLU A 812 -14.96 38.45 45.58
CA GLU A 812 -15.28 37.46 44.55
C GLU A 812 -14.76 37.89 43.17
N PHE A 813 -15.00 39.14 42.75
CA PHE A 813 -14.42 39.69 41.53
C PHE A 813 -12.89 39.72 41.57
N GLN A 814 -12.25 40.13 42.68
CA GLN A 814 -10.79 40.06 42.84
C GLN A 814 -10.25 38.63 42.82
N ARG A 815 -11.06 37.63 43.19
CA ARG A 815 -10.71 36.22 43.03
C ARG A 815 -10.84 35.80 41.57
N CYS A 816 -11.97 36.09 40.91
CA CYS A 816 -12.16 35.80 39.49
C CYS A 816 -11.08 36.47 38.61
N ILE A 817 -10.70 37.71 38.91
CA ILE A 817 -9.59 38.41 38.25
C ILE A 817 -8.28 37.64 38.48
N ARG A 818 -7.94 37.24 39.72
CA ARG A 818 -6.73 36.44 39.99
C ARG A 818 -6.75 35.06 39.31
N ASP A 819 -7.90 34.40 39.28
CA ASP A 819 -8.08 33.10 38.61
C ASP A 819 -7.98 33.24 37.08
N CYS A 820 -8.43 34.37 36.50
CA CYS A 820 -8.23 34.72 35.09
C CYS A 820 -6.77 35.11 34.79
N ASP A 821 -6.13 35.90 35.64
CA ASP A 821 -4.71 36.26 35.58
C ASP A 821 -3.82 35.02 35.58
N ASN A 822 -4.15 34.04 36.42
CA ASN A 822 -3.41 32.77 36.50
C ASN A 822 -3.63 31.91 35.24
N LYS A 823 -4.83 31.89 34.67
CA LYS A 823 -5.10 31.25 33.36
C LYS A 823 -4.37 31.96 32.22
N LEU A 824 -4.33 33.30 32.24
CA LEU A 824 -3.62 34.12 31.25
C LEU A 824 -2.11 33.85 31.33
N LYS A 825 -1.55 33.75 32.55
CA LYS A 825 -0.13 33.39 32.78
C LYS A 825 0.17 31.96 32.35
N ALA A 826 -0.73 31.01 32.57
CA ALA A 826 -0.60 29.65 32.07
C ALA A 826 -0.60 29.60 30.53
N ALA A 827 -1.61 30.21 29.88
CA ALA A 827 -1.69 30.29 28.42
C ALA A 827 -0.51 31.06 27.81
N ALA A 828 0.00 32.10 28.48
CA ALA A 828 1.20 32.82 28.05
C ALA A 828 2.48 31.98 28.20
N ALA A 829 2.57 31.13 29.23
CA ALA A 829 3.67 30.19 29.42
C ALA A 829 3.62 29.04 28.40
N GLU A 830 2.44 28.48 28.14
CA GLU A 830 2.19 27.50 27.07
C GLU A 830 2.59 28.10 25.71
N LEU A 831 2.10 29.29 25.37
CA LEU A 831 2.45 30.01 24.14
C LEU A 831 3.95 30.36 24.07
N ALA A 832 4.62 30.57 25.20
CA ALA A 832 6.07 30.77 25.24
C ALA A 832 6.84 29.46 25.01
N MET A 833 6.37 28.33 25.55
CA MET A 833 6.96 27.01 25.30
C MET A 833 6.73 26.54 23.86
N GLU A 834 5.55 26.78 23.28
CA GLU A 834 5.27 26.52 21.87
C GLU A 834 6.12 27.40 20.95
N LYS A 835 6.31 28.69 21.28
CA LYS A 835 7.26 29.56 20.56
C LYS A 835 8.70 29.07 20.67
N ALA A 836 9.13 28.60 21.84
CA ALA A 836 10.47 28.05 22.04
C ALA A 836 10.68 26.74 21.24
N GLN A 837 9.68 25.85 21.22
CA GLN A 837 9.69 24.64 20.39
C GLN A 837 9.71 24.98 18.90
N ALA A 838 8.89 25.93 18.43
CA ALA A 838 8.90 26.37 17.04
C ALA A 838 10.24 26.99 16.61
N LEU A 839 10.90 27.75 17.50
CA LEU A 839 12.25 28.27 17.27
C LEU A 839 13.31 27.16 17.25
N HIS A 840 13.23 26.17 18.15
CA HIS A 840 14.13 25.00 18.14
C HIS A 840 13.96 24.21 16.84
N LEU A 841 12.73 23.89 16.44
CA LEU A 841 12.45 23.19 15.18
C LEU A 841 12.88 24.00 13.94
N GLN A 842 12.82 25.33 13.99
CA GLN A 842 13.38 26.19 12.93
C GLN A 842 14.92 26.18 12.92
N GLN A 843 15.58 26.02 14.07
CA GLN A 843 17.03 25.81 14.16
C GLN A 843 17.41 24.42 13.64
N ASP A 844 16.73 23.35 14.08
CA ASP A 844 16.89 21.98 13.58
C ASP A 844 16.75 21.92 12.06
N LEU A 845 15.70 22.55 11.50
CA LEU A 845 15.49 22.61 10.05
C LEU A 845 16.66 23.30 9.34
N ARG A 846 17.11 24.46 9.80
CA ARG A 846 18.28 25.16 9.22
C ARG A 846 19.57 24.35 9.34
N GLU A 847 19.76 23.63 10.44
CA GLU A 847 20.90 22.71 10.59
C GLU A 847 20.79 21.51 9.64
N LYS A 848 19.58 21.01 9.35
CA LYS A 848 19.37 19.92 8.38
C LYS A 848 19.46 20.39 6.93
N GLU A 849 18.99 21.59 6.62
CA GLU A 849 19.20 22.27 5.34
C GLU A 849 20.70 22.46 5.09
N LEU A 850 21.44 23.03 6.05
CA LEU A 850 22.90 23.18 5.95
C LEU A 850 23.63 21.84 5.87
N GLN A 851 23.19 20.80 6.60
CA GLN A 851 23.76 19.46 6.50
C GLN A 851 23.48 18.83 5.12
N LEU A 852 22.32 19.09 4.52
CA LEU A 852 21.99 18.65 3.16
C LEU A 852 22.80 19.41 2.11
N ASP A 853 22.93 20.74 2.21
CA ASP A 853 23.75 21.55 1.30
C ASP A 853 25.23 21.12 1.34
N LEU A 854 25.76 20.80 2.52
CA LEU A 854 27.10 20.22 2.69
C LEU A 854 27.20 18.81 2.10
N CYS A 855 26.17 17.98 2.24
CA CYS A 855 26.09 16.65 1.61
C CYS A 855 26.05 16.75 0.07
N HIS A 856 25.27 17.69 -0.49
CA HIS A 856 25.20 17.96 -1.92
C HIS A 856 26.53 18.49 -2.45
N THR A 857 27.12 19.49 -1.78
CA THR A 857 28.44 20.05 -2.14
C THR A 857 29.53 18.98 -2.14
N ARG A 858 29.53 18.06 -1.16
CA ARG A 858 30.46 16.91 -1.13
C ARG A 858 30.22 15.93 -2.28
N LEU A 859 28.96 15.62 -2.58
CA LEU A 859 28.60 14.72 -3.68
C LEU A 859 28.96 15.30 -5.06
N GLU A 860 28.80 16.61 -5.26
CA GLU A 860 29.28 17.33 -6.45
C GLU A 860 30.81 17.31 -6.59
N GLN A 861 31.53 17.35 -5.45
CA GLN A 861 32.98 17.16 -5.39
C GLN A 861 33.42 15.68 -5.53
N GLY A 862 32.49 14.73 -5.71
CA GLY A 862 32.77 13.30 -5.83
C GLY A 862 33.14 12.60 -4.52
N LEU A 863 32.91 13.26 -3.38
CA LEU A 863 33.14 12.72 -2.03
C LEU A 863 31.86 12.08 -1.47
N PRO A 864 31.97 11.18 -0.46
CA PRO A 864 30.79 10.67 0.23
C PRO A 864 29.98 11.81 0.89
N PRO A 865 28.63 11.80 0.85
CA PRO A 865 27.84 12.93 1.35
C PRO A 865 28.06 13.21 2.84
N SER A 866 28.09 12.15 3.67
CA SER A 866 28.29 12.24 5.11
C SER A 866 29.39 11.31 5.60
N GLU A 867 29.98 11.64 6.75
CA GLU A 867 31.06 10.89 7.39
C GLU A 867 30.64 9.46 7.76
N SER A 868 29.37 9.24 8.13
CA SER A 868 28.82 7.89 8.33
C SER A 868 28.75 7.07 7.04
N ILE A 869 28.43 7.71 5.90
CA ILE A 869 28.42 7.04 4.60
C ILE A 869 29.87 6.80 4.13
N GLU A 870 30.81 7.69 4.44
CA GLU A 870 32.23 7.45 4.23
C GLU A 870 32.73 6.25 5.04
N GLU A 871 32.39 6.16 6.33
CA GLU A 871 32.73 5.00 7.17
C GLU A 871 32.21 3.69 6.58
N GLU A 872 30.94 3.67 6.13
CA GLU A 872 30.34 2.50 5.49
C GLU A 872 31.01 2.17 4.16
N TRP A 873 31.30 3.16 3.31
CA TRP A 873 32.06 2.98 2.08
C TRP A 873 33.46 2.42 2.33
N GLN A 874 34.17 2.94 3.34
CA GLN A 874 35.46 2.42 3.79
C GLN A 874 35.32 0.99 4.37
N ARG A 875 34.22 0.63 5.05
CA ARG A 875 33.95 -0.75 5.49
C ARG A 875 33.74 -1.68 4.28
N CYS A 876 32.93 -1.27 3.30
CA CYS A 876 32.71 -2.00 2.05
C CYS A 876 34.01 -2.21 1.25
N LEU A 877 34.86 -1.20 1.12
CA LEU A 877 36.17 -1.30 0.47
C LEU A 877 37.12 -2.24 1.24
N ARG A 878 37.12 -2.21 2.57
CA ARG A 878 37.90 -3.16 3.41
C ARG A 878 37.44 -4.61 3.19
N ASP A 879 36.13 -4.86 3.13
CA ASP A 879 35.60 -6.19 2.88
C ASP A 879 35.74 -6.65 1.42
N GLN A 880 35.70 -5.74 0.45
CA GLN A 880 36.03 -6.05 -0.95
C GLN A 880 37.50 -6.49 -1.09
N ARG A 881 38.43 -5.74 -0.47
CA ARG A 881 39.86 -6.11 -0.42
C ARG A 881 40.10 -7.43 0.30
N ARG A 882 39.38 -7.73 1.38
CA ARG A 882 39.40 -9.05 2.04
C ARG A 882 38.94 -10.16 1.10
N ARG A 883 37.80 -10.00 0.43
CA ARG A 883 37.26 -10.98 -0.54
C ARG A 883 38.21 -11.21 -1.71
N GLN A 884 38.88 -10.16 -2.20
CA GLN A 884 39.93 -10.26 -3.22
C GLN A 884 41.13 -11.06 -2.70
N ALA A 885 41.71 -10.67 -1.56
CA ALA A 885 42.85 -11.38 -0.97
C ALA A 885 42.53 -12.84 -0.60
N ASP A 886 41.30 -13.16 -0.20
CA ASP A 886 40.87 -14.54 0.08
C ASP A 886 40.56 -15.33 -1.21
N ALA A 887 40.14 -14.68 -2.29
CA ALA A 887 40.07 -15.29 -3.62
C ALA A 887 41.47 -15.56 -4.20
N GLU A 888 42.41 -14.64 -4.05
CA GLU A 888 43.82 -14.82 -4.45
C GLU A 888 44.49 -15.96 -3.67
N LYS A 889 44.26 -16.07 -2.36
CA LYS A 889 44.72 -17.22 -1.55
C LYS A 889 44.12 -18.53 -2.07
N ARG A 890 42.82 -18.57 -2.36
CA ARG A 890 42.16 -19.77 -2.91
C ARG A 890 42.68 -20.14 -4.30
N ALA A 891 42.98 -19.15 -5.15
CA ALA A 891 43.60 -19.37 -6.44
C ALA A 891 45.00 -19.97 -6.29
N ARG A 892 45.84 -19.43 -5.41
CA ARG A 892 47.17 -20.02 -5.11
C ARG A 892 47.07 -21.43 -4.52
N ILE A 893 46.14 -21.67 -3.61
CA ILE A 893 45.90 -23.01 -3.05
C ILE A 893 45.46 -23.98 -4.17
N ALA A 894 44.61 -23.55 -5.11
CA ALA A 894 44.23 -24.37 -6.26
C ALA A 894 45.40 -24.63 -7.24
N GLU A 895 46.25 -23.63 -7.51
CA GLU A 895 47.47 -23.80 -8.32
C GLU A 895 48.49 -24.72 -7.63
N GLU A 896 48.63 -24.65 -6.31
CA GLU A 896 49.43 -25.58 -5.52
C GLU A 896 48.80 -26.98 -5.49
N GLU A 897 47.47 -27.10 -5.39
CA GLU A 897 46.75 -28.37 -5.43
C GLU A 897 46.82 -29.05 -6.81
N GLU A 898 46.80 -28.31 -7.91
CA GLU A 898 47.07 -28.85 -9.26
C GLU A 898 48.54 -29.29 -9.40
N ARG A 899 49.50 -28.47 -8.95
CA ARG A 899 50.94 -28.83 -8.99
C ARG A 899 51.29 -30.05 -8.14
N ASN A 900 50.55 -30.28 -7.05
CA ASN A 900 50.73 -31.41 -6.14
C ASN A 900 49.99 -32.69 -6.59
N GLN A 901 49.24 -32.65 -7.70
CA GLN A 901 48.61 -33.83 -8.31
C GLN A 901 49.55 -34.47 -9.34
N LEU A 902 49.99 -35.71 -9.08
CA LEU A 902 50.74 -36.50 -10.04
C LEU A 902 49.82 -36.97 -11.20
N PRO A 903 50.36 -37.23 -12.41
CA PRO A 903 49.60 -37.80 -13.53
C PRO A 903 48.92 -39.16 -13.26
N SER A 904 49.23 -39.82 -12.13
CA SER A 904 48.56 -41.02 -11.63
C SER A 904 47.32 -40.75 -10.76
N GLY A 905 46.94 -39.48 -10.55
CA GLY A 905 45.86 -39.07 -9.66
C GLY A 905 46.20 -39.08 -8.16
N ALA A 906 47.47 -39.28 -7.80
CA ALA A 906 47.93 -39.27 -6.42
C ALA A 906 48.39 -37.86 -5.98
N TYR A 907 47.84 -37.37 -4.87
CA TYR A 907 48.21 -36.10 -4.26
C TYR A 907 49.49 -36.25 -3.42
N THR A 908 50.49 -35.38 -3.62
CA THR A 908 51.76 -35.39 -2.89
C THR A 908 52.23 -33.99 -2.56
N THR A 909 52.61 -33.76 -1.30
CA THR A 909 53.23 -32.50 -0.83
C THR A 909 54.77 -32.56 -0.83
N ALA A 910 55.36 -33.64 -1.32
CA ALA A 910 56.81 -33.78 -1.47
C ALA A 910 57.28 -33.23 -2.83
N GLU A 911 58.11 -32.19 -2.80
CA GLU A 911 58.72 -31.63 -4.01
C GLU A 911 59.46 -32.71 -4.84
N PRO A 912 59.33 -32.73 -6.17
CA PRO A 912 60.11 -33.63 -7.02
C PRO A 912 61.61 -33.34 -6.86
N ARG A 913 62.39 -34.38 -6.58
CA ARG A 913 63.85 -34.24 -6.47
C ARG A 913 64.42 -33.89 -7.86
N PRO A 914 65.37 -32.93 -7.97
CA PRO A 914 65.97 -32.53 -9.25
C PRO A 914 66.61 -33.67 -10.06
N ASN A 915 66.97 -34.77 -9.40
CA ASN A 915 67.59 -35.95 -10.00
C ASN A 915 66.60 -37.13 -10.08
N ALA A 916 65.36 -36.90 -10.55
CA ALA A 916 64.45 -37.99 -10.87
C ALA A 916 64.98 -38.79 -12.06
N TYR A 917 65.13 -40.12 -11.91
CA TYR A 917 65.74 -40.99 -12.93
C TYR A 917 64.90 -41.15 -14.22
N ILE A 918 63.65 -40.65 -14.18
CA ILE A 918 62.71 -40.58 -15.29
C ILE A 918 62.22 -39.12 -15.36
N PRO A 919 62.60 -38.35 -16.41
CA PRO A 919 62.06 -37.00 -16.64
C PRO A 919 60.58 -37.04 -16.98
N SER A 920 59.80 -36.07 -16.49
CA SER A 920 58.33 -36.05 -16.63
C SER A 920 57.80 -35.59 -18.00
N GLU A 921 58.67 -35.14 -18.91
CA GLU A 921 58.27 -34.43 -20.14
C GLU A 921 58.41 -35.27 -21.43
N ASP A 922 59.07 -36.44 -21.39
CA ASP A 922 59.29 -37.32 -22.55
C ASP A 922 58.24 -38.46 -22.60
N ILE A 923 57.65 -38.71 -23.78
CA ILE A 923 56.50 -39.63 -23.97
C ILE A 923 56.86 -41.14 -23.87
N LEU A 924 58.14 -41.50 -23.74
CA LEU A 924 58.57 -42.87 -23.43
C LEU A 924 59.65 -42.94 -22.33
N PRO A 925 59.56 -43.90 -21.39
CA PRO A 925 60.47 -43.98 -20.23
C PRO A 925 61.79 -44.68 -20.59
N ILE A 926 62.80 -43.90 -21.04
CA ILE A 926 64.18 -44.38 -21.20
C ILE A 926 65.07 -43.72 -20.14
N PRO A 927 65.62 -44.46 -19.17
CA PRO A 927 66.44 -43.87 -18.11
C PRO A 927 67.80 -43.37 -18.63
N LYS A 928 68.20 -42.18 -18.18
CA LYS A 928 69.50 -41.55 -18.54
C LYS A 928 70.50 -41.79 -17.40
N PRO A 929 71.68 -42.42 -17.64
CA PRO A 929 72.68 -42.64 -16.58
C PRO A 929 73.31 -41.32 -16.12
N TYR A 930 73.61 -41.22 -14.82
CA TYR A 930 74.19 -40.00 -14.24
C TYR A 930 75.64 -39.79 -14.68
N GLY A 931 75.96 -38.56 -15.11
CA GLY A 931 77.34 -38.13 -15.35
C GLY A 931 78.12 -37.89 -14.05
N ALA A 932 79.44 -37.66 -14.16
CA ALA A 932 80.37 -37.56 -13.04
C ALA A 932 80.18 -36.37 -12.07
N LEU A 933 79.17 -35.52 -12.31
CA LEU A 933 78.78 -34.40 -11.45
C LEU A 933 77.27 -34.46 -11.18
N ALA A 934 76.86 -35.24 -10.18
CA ALA A 934 75.47 -35.35 -9.75
C ALA A 934 75.08 -34.16 -8.84
N PRO A 935 74.03 -33.38 -9.15
CA PRO A 935 73.59 -32.28 -8.29
C PRO A 935 73.09 -32.79 -6.94
N PHE A 936 73.60 -32.26 -5.83
CA PHE A 936 73.16 -32.62 -4.48
C PHE A 936 72.31 -31.48 -3.89
N LYS A 937 71.02 -31.75 -3.61
CA LYS A 937 70.16 -30.82 -2.84
C LYS A 937 70.44 -31.05 -1.34
N PRO A 938 71.01 -30.08 -0.60
CA PRO A 938 71.29 -30.25 0.83
C PRO A 938 69.99 -30.44 1.62
N THR A 939 70.03 -31.30 2.64
CA THR A 939 68.93 -31.43 3.61
C THR A 939 68.94 -30.23 4.55
N GLU A 940 67.82 -29.54 4.70
CA GLU A 940 67.70 -28.46 5.69
C GLU A 940 67.80 -28.99 7.12
N PRO A 941 68.42 -28.25 8.06
CA PRO A 941 68.55 -28.67 9.45
C PRO A 941 67.17 -28.66 10.14
N GLY A 942 66.76 -29.81 10.68
CA GLY A 942 65.45 -29.98 11.30
C GLY A 942 65.20 -29.06 12.50
N ALA A 943 63.93 -28.65 12.68
CA ALA A 943 63.47 -27.58 13.57
C ALA A 943 63.72 -27.75 15.10
N ASN A 944 64.50 -28.75 15.52
CA ASN A 944 64.92 -28.95 16.92
C ASN A 944 66.26 -28.27 17.28
N MET A 945 66.92 -27.57 16.34
CA MET A 945 68.06 -26.71 16.68
C MET A 945 67.59 -25.48 17.49
N ARG A 946 67.87 -25.48 18.79
CA ARG A 946 67.57 -24.37 19.71
C ARG A 946 68.40 -23.12 19.39
N HIS A 947 67.91 -22.25 18.52
CA HIS A 947 68.53 -20.95 18.26
C HIS A 947 68.30 -20.01 19.45
N ILE A 948 69.39 -19.55 20.07
CA ILE A 948 69.37 -18.68 21.25
C ILE A 948 68.83 -17.29 20.86
N ARG A 949 67.72 -16.87 21.48
CA ARG A 949 67.21 -15.50 21.32
C ARG A 949 68.21 -14.50 21.92
N LYS A 950 68.73 -13.58 21.10
CA LYS A 950 69.36 -12.35 21.61
C LYS A 950 68.26 -11.47 22.23
N PRO A 951 68.45 -10.90 23.44
CA PRO A 951 67.49 -9.98 24.02
C PRO A 951 67.51 -8.64 23.25
N GLN A 952 66.34 -8.05 23.02
CA GLN A 952 66.23 -6.65 22.61
C GLN A 952 66.08 -5.77 23.87
N PRO A 953 66.78 -4.61 23.95
CA PRO A 953 66.63 -3.69 25.07
C PRO A 953 65.27 -2.97 25.01
N LYS A 954 64.68 -2.71 26.18
CA LYS A 954 63.55 -1.78 26.28
C LYS A 954 64.07 -0.34 26.15
N PRO A 955 63.45 0.55 25.35
CA PRO A 955 63.61 1.99 25.56
C PRO A 955 62.99 2.39 26.90
N THR A 956 63.57 3.39 27.56
CA THR A 956 63.17 3.89 28.87
C THR A 956 61.96 4.83 28.82
N GLU A 957 61.25 4.92 29.94
CA GLU A 957 60.16 5.88 30.18
C GLU A 957 60.73 7.28 30.45
N ILE A 958 60.14 8.29 29.81
CA ILE A 958 59.97 9.69 30.26
C ILE A 958 58.56 10.11 29.82
#